data_AF-A0A9E3CH75-F1
#
_entry.id   AF-A0A9E3CH75-F1
#
_cell.length_a   1.000
_cell.length_b   1.000
_cell.length_c   1.000
_cell.angle_alpha   90.00
_cell.angle_beta   90.00
_cell.angle_gamma   90.00
#
_symmetry.space_group_name_H-M   'P 1'
#
loop_
_entity.id
_entity.type
_entity.pdbx_description
1 polymer ?
#
loop_
_entity_poly.entity_id
_entity_poly.type
_entity_poly.pdbx_seq_one_letter_code
_entity_poly.pdbx_strand_id
1 'polypeptide(L)'
;MKFYYYLGAMGLVYPCLITKLKLCIYLAQHGMIANPRNDLSHDIQPLLDPAPHLDQTGAVGDEGPAQGDIMFVPSPSGQAEALLTAPDVSHIPIAPFHPHRRVQLMDFRSLTLINDYIISLNPLSHSPLRLSLLLSLLLMLTGLCPNVAGQVAIPLSQLDPKLPTDRQRLQLTAVFSGQLYVGTSEGLWVIGKDRRTLKIDAVRGAITSLDIGGETLFVGTSEGEWIVGEKGTVTEVKGVEELNRSDSYVVVVGEKLFITTQNKGLWIVNADGESTRVEEWKGRIANIRPYGEQAFIIADSSYWLVSQSGKVIPVKSIRGNFYVSQALVEKLLVVTDVGVWFINKDGEATPLNFRERIYWVWGLGNQVLISTANGSFWLVDHTGGITPIKQLRGWPNDIANAVTPFGERLFLGLYDGFYHVGEDGSSTRVEGVEGGVGYIGVSGGQMYVGTTEGLWVFDKDYRQVNKMTSVKGQVVHVDVLGADTYLVTAVGLCRLDSKVRIKTNLSPGAWWRTLSGNLLPPNWLPSESVRATASYVDENGNDPYPARVSREFSFAKADGEATPFGKFTIKEQFGYRIGWGDNEVQYWVVDQWGNTFLTEKAIYFGVPSQIFLATVPLIFSVLFVVGCFALAPKVDFCHSAIMNPWLRKYFSLGSVPLLLSVFPSLRRHLLRRYSASINKDKEFSEWKKRFVCPNEEFQPDNFGKKLEGEGRLLLTGQSGIGKTSFFKRLTANYASQDKPAHPPHVAPIYIPLTNYGGNSLEELVYNQLFSYGKITDKELAPMFLEQGGLLIFLDGLNEVQNVSDRQRLGAFVEKYWTVNYICVSSQQPYPEVENISKVELKPFSREKVREFISQRVGNKEVAERVLDRFTDQDYQLYSIPRDLDFAVDILNSGRTVLPSSRTELYKITFSSIFAKWKENGTAEAQDNLCERAYTMIVQRDSAFDSVDDPHFKEVTADLLEQKFLVRREGSYNFRHDLIRSYLAAEYFYPRWNNLFEGMGGRPIDSNWLEMLKFSCENIEDSVELKSLIYAVLKRSVRKDLVKDLFEWLKANHPSKCKTWERDFYAKYGELDFR
;
A
#
# COMPACT_ATOMS: atom_id res chain seq x y z
N MET A 1 27.19 -46.56 10.57
CA MET A 1 26.09 -46.12 9.67
C MET A 1 25.28 -45.07 10.43
N LYS A 2 25.70 -43.79 10.40
CA LYS A 2 25.11 -42.68 9.59
C LYS A 2 23.58 -42.62 9.75
N PHE A 3 22.92 -41.68 10.41
CA PHE A 3 23.25 -40.29 10.75
C PHE A 3 22.52 -39.88 12.06
N TYR A 4 23.10 -40.28 13.19
CA TYR A 4 23.06 -39.55 14.46
C TYR A 4 24.41 -38.82 14.50
N TYR A 5 24.44 -37.49 14.56
CA TYR A 5 25.54 -36.63 15.05
C TYR A 5 25.31 -35.19 14.54
N TYR A 6 24.63 -34.37 15.34
CA TYR A 6 25.15 -33.10 15.86
C TYR A 6 24.02 -32.32 16.56
N LEU A 7 23.85 -32.65 17.84
CA LEU A 7 23.27 -31.77 18.85
C LEU A 7 24.47 -31.44 19.77
N GLY A 8 24.77 -30.17 19.99
CA GLY A 8 25.67 -29.74 21.08
C GLY A 8 26.73 -28.71 20.73
N ALA A 9 26.36 -27.43 20.76
CA ALA A 9 27.19 -26.38 21.36
C ALA A 9 26.27 -25.27 21.90
N MET A 10 26.46 -24.97 23.18
CA MET A 10 25.79 -23.97 24.05
C MET A 10 25.76 -22.55 23.41
N GLY A 11 24.90 -21.60 23.79
CA GLY A 11 23.95 -21.46 24.89
C GLY A 11 23.36 -20.03 24.90
N LEU A 12 22.32 -19.84 25.73
CA LEU A 12 21.86 -18.59 26.37
C LEU A 12 21.72 -17.29 25.52
N VAL A 13 20.49 -16.77 25.42
CA VAL A 13 20.01 -15.45 25.91
C VAL A 13 18.84 -14.90 25.06
N TYR A 14 17.75 -14.58 25.76
CA TYR A 14 16.58 -13.78 25.39
C TYR A 14 16.90 -12.52 24.54
N PRO A 15 16.06 -12.12 23.56
CA PRO A 15 15.27 -10.90 23.80
C PRO A 15 13.97 -10.80 22.99
N CYS A 16 12.81 -10.90 23.66
CA CYS A 16 11.57 -10.25 23.20
C CYS A 16 10.73 -9.65 24.34
N LEU A 17 11.27 -9.60 25.57
CA LEU A 17 10.60 -9.01 26.73
C LEU A 17 11.15 -7.62 27.12
N ILE A 18 12.24 -7.15 26.51
CA ILE A 18 12.95 -5.91 26.93
C ILE A 18 12.38 -4.63 26.30
N THR A 19 11.65 -4.71 25.19
CA THR A 19 11.12 -3.50 24.52
C THR A 19 9.83 -2.99 25.16
N LYS A 20 9.04 -3.85 25.83
CA LYS A 20 7.85 -3.43 26.59
C LYS A 20 8.18 -2.95 28.01
N LEU A 21 9.27 -3.44 28.63
CA LEU A 21 9.67 -3.00 29.97
C LEU A 21 10.40 -1.64 29.97
N LYS A 22 11.17 -1.33 28.91
CA LYS A 22 11.87 -0.04 28.79
C LYS A 22 10.93 1.15 28.59
N LEU A 23 9.79 0.97 27.92
CA LEU A 23 8.80 2.03 27.74
C LEU A 23 8.04 2.33 29.05
N CYS A 24 7.75 1.31 29.87
CA CYS A 24 7.11 1.51 31.18
C CYS A 24 8.07 2.13 32.22
N ILE A 25 9.36 1.80 32.20
CA ILE A 25 10.36 2.42 33.09
C ILE A 25 10.66 3.87 32.67
N TYR A 26 10.70 4.14 31.36
CA TYR A 26 10.90 5.50 30.83
C TYR A 26 9.72 6.43 31.15
N LEU A 27 8.48 5.93 31.08
CA LEU A 27 7.28 6.70 31.44
C LEU A 27 7.11 6.88 32.96
N ALA A 28 7.64 5.96 33.78
CA ALA A 28 7.68 6.09 35.24
C ALA A 28 8.81 7.01 35.75
N GLN A 29 9.96 7.05 35.07
CA GLN A 29 11.09 7.94 35.43
C GLN A 29 10.87 9.41 35.03
N HIS A 30 9.91 9.69 34.16
CA HIS A 30 9.58 11.05 33.71
C HIS A 30 8.20 11.56 34.14
N GLY A 31 7.55 10.90 35.12
CA GLY A 31 6.44 11.48 35.88
C GLY A 31 5.18 11.84 35.08
N MET A 32 4.90 11.14 33.97
CA MET A 32 3.82 11.51 33.03
C MET A 32 2.60 10.58 33.03
N ILE A 33 2.33 9.84 34.12
CA ILE A 33 1.02 9.17 34.29
C ILE A 33 0.52 9.40 35.71
N ALA A 34 -0.53 10.21 35.83
CA ALA A 34 -1.35 10.34 37.03
C ALA A 34 -2.24 9.10 37.19
N ASN A 35 -2.23 8.53 38.39
CA ASN A 35 -3.05 7.36 38.76
C ASN A 35 -4.26 7.83 39.58
N PRO A 36 -5.52 7.50 39.23
CA PRO A 36 -6.67 7.72 40.09
C PRO A 36 -7.09 6.42 40.82
N ARG A 37 -7.55 6.60 42.06
CA ARG A 37 -8.14 5.64 43.04
C ARG A 37 -7.13 5.13 44.07
N ASN A 38 -7.42 5.06 45.36
CA ASN A 38 -8.54 5.47 46.23
C ASN A 38 -7.95 5.29 47.64
N ASP A 39 -8.26 6.17 48.59
CA ASP A 39 -8.48 5.78 49.99
C ASP A 39 -8.72 7.04 50.82
N LEU A 40 -9.94 7.18 51.34
CA LEU A 40 -10.22 7.93 52.56
C LEU A 40 -11.39 7.23 53.26
N SER A 41 -11.02 6.37 54.19
CA SER A 41 -11.83 5.89 55.30
C SER A 41 -12.10 7.04 56.27
N HIS A 42 -13.37 7.23 56.63
CA HIS A 42 -13.76 7.92 57.85
C HIS A 42 -13.83 6.92 59.00
N ASP A 43 -13.14 7.23 60.10
CA ASP A 43 -13.67 7.01 61.45
C ASP A 43 -12.96 7.97 62.42
N ILE A 44 -13.76 8.74 63.16
CA ILE A 44 -13.32 9.56 64.29
C ILE A 44 -14.24 9.26 65.47
N GLN A 45 -13.65 9.00 66.63
CA GLN A 45 -14.18 9.30 67.96
C GLN A 45 -12.99 9.49 68.93
N PRO A 46 -13.16 10.12 70.11
CA PRO A 46 -14.03 11.28 70.41
C PRO A 46 -13.37 12.35 71.34
N LEU A 47 -14.10 13.46 71.52
CA LEU A 47 -14.34 14.24 72.76
C LEU A 47 -13.27 15.18 73.41
N LEU A 48 -13.80 16.37 73.77
CA LEU A 48 -13.48 17.33 74.85
C LEU A 48 -12.68 18.62 74.51
N ASP A 49 -13.44 19.73 74.37
CA ASP A 49 -13.41 21.02 75.12
C ASP A 49 -12.08 21.67 75.60
N PRO A 50 -12.06 22.99 75.95
CA PRO A 50 -12.80 24.14 75.40
C PRO A 50 -11.94 25.44 75.28
N ALA A 51 -12.35 26.38 74.40
CA ALA A 51 -12.27 27.87 74.46
C ALA A 51 -10.98 28.60 74.97
N PRO A 52 -10.90 29.95 75.06
CA PRO A 52 -11.59 31.06 74.37
C PRO A 52 -10.62 32.12 73.76
N HIS A 53 -11.21 33.17 73.15
CA HIS A 53 -10.89 34.61 73.31
C HIS A 53 -10.59 35.47 72.05
N LEU A 54 -11.45 36.51 71.91
CA LEU A 54 -11.17 37.95 71.71
C LEU A 54 -10.51 38.41 70.38
N ASP A 55 -10.85 39.54 69.76
CA ASP A 55 -11.95 40.50 69.88
C ASP A 55 -11.78 41.54 68.74
N GLN A 56 -12.88 42.20 68.36
CA GLN A 56 -12.98 43.62 67.92
C GLN A 56 -12.30 44.05 66.60
N THR A 57 -12.80 44.98 65.78
CA THR A 57 -13.89 45.99 65.77
C THR A 57 -14.06 46.44 64.29
N GLY A 58 -15.24 46.73 63.75
CA GLY A 58 -15.98 48.00 63.79
C GLY A 58 -16.50 48.32 62.36
N ALA A 59 -17.83 48.46 62.15
CA ALA A 59 -18.57 49.74 61.99
C ALA A 59 -18.36 50.40 60.61
N VAL A 60 -19.31 50.91 59.81
CA VAL A 60 -20.74 51.33 59.86
C VAL A 60 -21.19 51.50 58.38
N GLY A 61 -22.36 51.03 57.94
CA GLY A 61 -23.59 51.84 57.68
C GLY A 61 -23.85 51.94 56.17
N ASP A 62 -25.02 52.26 55.62
CA ASP A 62 -26.42 52.16 56.03
C ASP A 62 -27.26 52.42 54.74
N GLU A 63 -28.54 52.01 54.74
CA GLU A 63 -29.66 52.43 53.87
C GLU A 63 -29.82 51.97 52.39
N GLY A 64 -31.00 51.38 52.12
CA GLY A 64 -31.61 51.05 50.81
C GLY A 64 -32.40 52.23 50.20
N PRO A 65 -33.59 52.07 49.56
CA PRO A 65 -34.34 50.86 49.18
C PRO A 65 -35.07 50.89 47.79
N ALA A 66 -35.72 49.74 47.44
CA ALA A 66 -37.05 49.51 46.79
C ALA A 66 -37.41 50.16 45.40
N GLN A 67 -38.27 49.66 44.49
CA GLN A 67 -39.23 48.54 44.34
C GLN A 67 -39.77 48.57 42.86
N GLY A 68 -40.07 47.42 42.21
CA GLY A 68 -41.40 47.00 41.64
C GLY A 68 -41.79 47.65 40.29
N ASP A 69 -42.51 47.09 39.30
CA ASP A 69 -43.31 45.88 39.04
C ASP A 69 -43.56 45.79 37.49
N ILE A 70 -43.48 44.63 36.79
CA ILE A 70 -44.52 43.65 36.38
C ILE A 70 -45.45 44.01 35.14
N MET A 71 -45.49 43.06 34.16
CA MET A 71 -46.62 42.50 33.34
C MET A 71 -46.84 42.72 31.80
N PHE A 72 -47.04 41.56 31.12
CA PHE A 72 -47.92 41.13 29.98
C PHE A 72 -47.69 41.45 28.46
N VAL A 73 -47.32 40.39 27.69
CA VAL A 73 -47.87 39.70 26.44
C VAL A 73 -49.09 40.36 25.69
N PRO A 74 -49.47 40.13 24.38
CA PRO A 74 -49.04 39.20 23.29
C PRO A 74 -48.84 39.74 21.82
N SER A 75 -48.42 38.82 20.93
CA SER A 75 -48.53 38.64 19.44
C SER A 75 -49.85 39.08 18.73
N PRO A 76 -50.13 38.90 17.40
CA PRO A 76 -49.38 38.35 16.24
C PRO A 76 -49.59 39.09 14.87
N SER A 77 -49.16 38.43 13.76
CA SER A 77 -49.57 38.58 12.33
C SER A 77 -48.78 39.61 11.49
N GLY A 78 -48.44 39.38 10.21
CA GLY A 78 -48.67 38.28 9.28
C GLY A 78 -48.28 38.73 7.85
N GLN A 79 -47.92 37.77 6.98
CA GLN A 79 -48.07 37.77 5.50
C GLN A 79 -47.47 38.93 4.66
N ALA A 80 -47.14 38.81 3.38
CA ALA A 80 -46.85 37.75 2.41
C ALA A 80 -46.37 38.45 1.12
N GLU A 81 -45.70 37.68 0.25
CA GLU A 81 -45.58 37.84 -1.22
C GLU A 81 -44.92 39.11 -1.82
N ALA A 82 -43.79 38.99 -2.54
CA ALA A 82 -43.58 38.49 -3.92
C ALA A 82 -43.81 39.58 -5.00
N LEU A 83 -42.77 39.96 -5.73
CA LEU A 83 -42.63 39.81 -7.20
C LEU A 83 -41.44 40.62 -7.77
N LEU A 84 -40.64 39.92 -8.57
CA LEU A 84 -40.00 40.27 -9.85
C LEU A 84 -39.69 41.75 -10.16
N THR A 85 -38.42 42.03 -10.50
CA THR A 85 -37.98 42.46 -11.86
C THR A 85 -36.47 42.72 -11.91
N ALA A 86 -35.80 42.14 -12.90
CA ALA A 86 -34.55 42.66 -13.46
C ALA A 86 -34.91 43.61 -14.62
N PRO A 87 -34.07 44.60 -14.98
CA PRO A 87 -33.03 44.30 -15.98
C PRO A 87 -31.71 45.09 -15.81
N ASP A 88 -30.61 44.39 -16.12
CA ASP A 88 -29.58 44.67 -17.13
C ASP A 88 -28.96 46.07 -17.37
N VAL A 89 -27.72 46.01 -17.91
CA VAL A 89 -26.95 47.06 -18.64
C VAL A 89 -25.81 47.82 -17.89
N SER A 90 -24.63 47.21 -17.98
CA SER A 90 -23.37 47.74 -18.56
C SER A 90 -22.47 48.82 -17.90
N HIS A 91 -21.21 48.40 -17.69
CA HIS A 91 -19.94 48.98 -18.20
C HIS A 91 -19.17 50.16 -17.53
N ILE A 92 -17.93 49.82 -17.08
CA ILE A 92 -16.60 50.52 -17.26
C ILE A 92 -16.26 51.66 -16.25
N PRO A 93 -15.00 52.06 -15.90
CA PRO A 93 -13.61 51.48 -15.97
C PRO A 93 -12.68 51.62 -14.70
N ILE A 94 -11.56 50.87 -14.72
CA ILE A 94 -10.12 51.20 -14.44
C ILE A 94 -9.64 51.77 -13.06
N ALA A 95 -8.95 50.88 -12.30
CA ALA A 95 -7.60 50.94 -11.64
C ALA A 95 -7.20 52.05 -10.63
N PRO A 96 -6.01 51.98 -9.99
CA PRO A 96 -5.33 50.88 -9.25
C PRO A 96 -5.02 51.31 -7.80
N PHE A 97 -4.68 50.43 -6.85
CA PHE A 97 -3.74 50.75 -5.74
C PHE A 97 -3.38 49.48 -4.93
N HIS A 98 -2.10 49.11 -4.96
CA HIS A 98 -1.40 48.40 -3.88
C HIS A 98 -1.03 49.44 -2.79
N PRO A 99 -0.95 49.12 -1.48
CA PRO A 99 0.16 48.30 -1.00
C PRO A 99 -0.08 47.42 0.26
N HIS A 100 0.84 46.46 0.40
CA HIS A 100 1.39 45.86 1.63
C HIS A 100 0.54 45.72 2.90
N ARG A 101 0.31 44.46 3.29
CA ARG A 101 0.58 44.02 4.67
C ARG A 101 1.07 42.58 4.72
N ARG A 102 2.24 42.41 5.35
CA ARG A 102 2.83 41.13 5.76
C ARG A 102 1.85 40.41 6.69
N VAL A 103 1.56 39.14 6.42
CA VAL A 103 1.03 38.19 7.40
C VAL A 103 2.06 37.08 7.57
N GLN A 104 2.26 36.73 8.84
CA GLN A 104 3.29 35.86 9.36
C GLN A 104 3.18 34.43 8.84
N LEU A 105 4.36 33.87 8.58
CA LEU A 105 4.61 32.45 8.38
C LEU A 105 4.07 31.63 9.56
N MET A 106 3.19 30.67 9.26
CA MET A 106 2.97 29.51 10.12
C MET A 106 3.98 28.41 9.76
N ASP A 107 4.60 27.91 10.81
CA ASP A 107 5.73 27.00 10.87
C ASP A 107 5.35 25.59 10.37
N PHE A 108 6.01 25.13 9.31
CA PHE A 108 5.91 23.76 8.79
C PHE A 108 7.00 22.91 9.46
N ARG A 109 6.68 22.33 10.61
CA ARG A 109 7.50 21.29 11.26
C ARG A 109 6.64 20.13 11.73
N SER A 110 6.35 19.20 10.82
CA SER A 110 6.21 17.75 11.12
C SER A 110 5.90 16.98 9.83
N LEU A 111 6.94 16.71 9.04
CA LEU A 111 6.90 15.75 7.93
C LEU A 111 8.26 15.06 7.80
N THR A 112 8.69 14.42 8.89
CA THR A 112 9.86 13.55 8.95
C THR A 112 9.67 12.56 10.09
N LEU A 113 8.87 11.52 9.86
CA LEU A 113 8.86 10.26 10.64
C LEU A 113 7.88 9.21 10.07
N ILE A 114 7.78 9.11 8.75
CA ILE A 114 7.09 7.99 8.08
C ILE A 114 7.98 7.55 6.92
N ASN A 115 9.08 6.85 7.24
CA ASN A 115 9.80 6.07 6.24
C ASN A 115 10.45 4.80 6.82
N ASP A 116 10.57 4.66 8.15
CA ASP A 116 11.25 3.51 8.77
C ASP A 116 10.31 2.45 9.38
N TYR A 117 8.99 2.47 9.10
CA TYR A 117 8.06 1.47 9.64
C TYR A 117 7.54 0.45 8.60
N ILE A 118 7.99 0.53 7.35
CA ILE A 118 7.63 -0.43 6.29
C ILE A 118 8.84 -1.32 5.98
N ILE A 119 9.28 -2.14 6.94
CA ILE A 119 9.93 -3.45 6.75
C ILE A 119 9.87 -4.13 8.12
N SER A 120 8.79 -4.89 8.36
CA SER A 120 8.75 -6.11 9.17
C SER A 120 7.29 -6.38 9.54
N LEU A 121 6.68 -7.36 8.88
CA LEU A 121 5.68 -8.28 9.43
C LEU A 121 5.20 -9.23 8.32
N ASN A 122 5.77 -10.42 8.34
CA ASN A 122 5.14 -11.68 7.93
C ASN A 122 5.58 -12.69 9.03
N PRO A 123 4.73 -13.61 9.53
CA PRO A 123 3.99 -14.54 8.69
C PRO A 123 2.53 -14.82 9.14
N LEU A 124 1.64 -15.17 8.19
CA LEU A 124 0.86 -16.42 8.21
C LEU A 124 -0.13 -16.45 7.03
N SER A 125 0.02 -17.52 6.24
CA SER A 125 -0.75 -17.91 5.08
C SER A 125 -2.15 -18.43 5.44
N HIS A 126 -3.20 -17.95 4.75
CA HIS A 126 -4.11 -18.71 3.89
C HIS A 126 -5.19 -17.77 3.31
N SER A 127 -5.48 -17.93 2.01
CA SER A 127 -5.96 -16.93 1.04
C SER A 127 -7.42 -16.43 1.18
N PRO A 128 -7.68 -15.17 0.75
CA PRO A 128 -8.33 -14.93 -0.55
C PRO A 128 -7.58 -13.85 -1.37
N LEU A 129 -6.34 -14.16 -1.78
CA LEU A 129 -5.45 -13.26 -2.54
C LEU A 129 -5.42 -13.55 -4.06
N ARG A 130 -6.28 -14.45 -4.56
CA ARG A 130 -6.28 -14.84 -5.98
C ARG A 130 -6.94 -13.83 -6.92
N LEU A 131 -7.76 -12.91 -6.42
CA LEU A 131 -8.36 -11.86 -7.27
C LEU A 131 -7.37 -10.71 -7.56
N SER A 132 -6.46 -10.42 -6.63
CA SER A 132 -5.38 -9.43 -6.83
C SER A 132 -4.32 -9.97 -7.79
N LEU A 133 -3.97 -11.26 -7.69
CA LEU A 133 -2.97 -11.87 -8.57
C LEU A 133 -3.46 -12.00 -10.02
N LEU A 134 -4.76 -12.21 -10.25
CA LEU A 134 -5.32 -12.27 -11.60
C LEU A 134 -5.39 -10.89 -12.29
N LEU A 135 -5.56 -9.81 -11.52
CA LEU A 135 -5.50 -8.44 -12.04
C LEU A 135 -4.05 -8.00 -12.31
N SER A 136 -3.09 -8.44 -11.47
CA SER A 136 -1.66 -8.18 -11.69
C SER A 136 -1.07 -8.96 -12.86
N LEU A 137 -1.58 -10.17 -13.14
CA LEU A 137 -1.10 -11.00 -14.26
C LEU A 137 -1.63 -10.54 -15.62
N LEU A 138 -2.80 -9.87 -15.67
CA LEU A 138 -3.36 -9.34 -16.91
C LEU A 138 -2.74 -7.98 -17.35
N LEU A 139 -1.95 -7.35 -16.48
CA LEU A 139 -1.29 -6.05 -16.72
C LEU A 139 0.20 -6.16 -17.08
N MET A 140 0.76 -7.38 -17.17
CA MET A 140 2.16 -7.61 -17.54
C MET A 140 2.35 -8.03 -19.00
N LEU A 141 1.99 -7.15 -19.95
CA LEU A 141 2.49 -7.29 -21.32
C LEU A 141 3.08 -5.95 -21.83
N THR A 142 4.41 -5.93 -21.74
CA THR A 142 5.40 -5.22 -22.57
C THR A 142 5.29 -3.69 -22.70
N GLY A 143 5.92 -2.98 -21.77
CA GLY A 143 6.46 -1.64 -21.99
C GLY A 143 7.99 -1.69 -21.99
N LEU A 144 8.60 -1.98 -23.13
CA LEU A 144 10.04 -1.78 -23.32
C LEU A 144 10.29 -0.27 -23.43
N CYS A 145 11.11 0.29 -22.55
CA CYS A 145 11.58 1.66 -22.73
C CYS A 145 12.39 1.75 -24.03
N PRO A 146 12.12 2.72 -24.92
CA PRO A 146 12.90 2.89 -26.13
C PRO A 146 14.34 3.29 -25.79
N ASN A 147 15.31 2.53 -26.30
CA ASN A 147 16.73 2.80 -26.14
C ASN A 147 17.31 3.15 -27.52
N VAL A 148 17.58 4.43 -27.76
CA VAL A 148 18.21 4.86 -29.01
C VAL A 148 19.65 4.37 -29.05
N ALA A 149 19.98 3.57 -30.05
CA ALA A 149 21.36 3.19 -30.35
C ALA A 149 22.01 4.28 -31.22
N GLY A 150 22.99 5.01 -30.68
CA GLY A 150 23.84 5.89 -31.46
C GLY A 150 25.23 5.93 -30.84
N GLN A 151 26.26 6.05 -31.67
CA GLN A 151 27.66 6.13 -31.22
C GLN A 151 27.98 7.57 -30.80
N VAL A 152 28.77 7.74 -29.74
CA VAL A 152 29.13 9.07 -29.21
C VAL A 152 30.57 9.40 -29.61
N ALA A 153 30.79 10.53 -30.28
CA ALA A 153 32.12 11.08 -30.51
C ALA A 153 32.47 12.07 -29.39
N ILE A 154 33.54 11.79 -28.64
CA ILE A 154 34.00 12.68 -27.56
C ILE A 154 35.43 13.16 -27.86
N PRO A 155 35.71 14.48 -27.74
CA PRO A 155 37.06 15.01 -27.84
C PRO A 155 37.99 14.31 -26.84
N LEU A 156 39.12 13.79 -27.31
CA LEU A 156 40.02 13.00 -26.48
C LEU A 156 40.65 13.82 -25.34
N SER A 157 40.81 15.13 -25.53
CA SER A 157 41.23 16.07 -24.48
C SER A 157 40.27 16.15 -23.29
N GLN A 158 39.00 15.77 -23.45
CA GLN A 158 38.04 15.65 -22.35
C GLN A 158 38.14 14.30 -21.63
N LEU A 159 38.64 13.28 -22.33
CA LEU A 159 38.83 11.92 -21.81
C LEU A 159 40.18 11.74 -21.12
N ASP A 160 41.22 12.51 -21.48
CA ASP A 160 42.54 12.52 -20.86
C ASP A 160 43.07 13.96 -20.78
N PRO A 161 43.28 14.54 -19.58
CA PRO A 161 43.63 15.96 -19.45
C PRO A 161 45.11 16.21 -19.78
N LYS A 162 45.90 15.14 -19.98
CA LYS A 162 47.30 15.26 -20.34
C LYS A 162 47.48 15.70 -21.79
N LEU A 163 46.49 15.42 -22.65
CA LEU A 163 46.53 15.87 -24.03
C LEU A 163 46.29 17.38 -24.11
N PRO A 164 47.02 18.12 -24.95
CA PRO A 164 46.78 19.54 -25.13
C PRO A 164 45.33 19.79 -25.52
N THR A 165 44.63 20.61 -24.74
CA THR A 165 43.24 21.04 -25.01
C THR A 165 43.14 22.09 -26.10
N ASP A 166 44.26 22.74 -26.43
CA ASP A 166 44.25 23.95 -27.22
C ASP A 166 44.10 23.64 -28.72
N ARG A 167 43.45 24.54 -29.47
CA ARG A 167 43.17 24.42 -30.91
C ARG A 167 44.42 24.41 -31.80
N GLN A 168 45.59 24.19 -31.22
CA GLN A 168 46.83 24.06 -31.95
C GLN A 168 46.75 22.79 -32.80
N ARG A 169 46.95 22.97 -34.11
CA ARG A 169 46.74 21.95 -35.14
C ARG A 169 47.38 20.64 -34.69
N LEU A 170 46.56 19.63 -34.37
CA LEU A 170 46.97 18.25 -34.49
C LEU A 170 47.59 18.11 -35.87
N GLN A 171 48.89 17.88 -35.91
CA GLN A 171 49.59 17.95 -37.18
C GLN A 171 49.47 16.60 -37.88
N LEU A 172 49.67 15.50 -37.14
CA LEU A 172 49.79 14.15 -37.70
C LEU A 172 49.40 13.08 -36.67
N THR A 173 48.87 11.95 -37.13
CA THR A 173 48.68 10.74 -36.33
C THR A 173 49.20 9.51 -37.09
N ALA A 174 49.63 8.49 -36.36
CA ALA A 174 50.08 7.22 -36.93
C ALA A 174 49.82 6.06 -35.94
N VAL A 175 49.33 4.92 -36.43
CA VAL A 175 49.21 3.70 -35.62
C VAL A 175 50.43 2.81 -35.86
N PHE A 176 51.27 2.64 -34.84
CA PHE A 176 52.50 1.87 -34.91
C PHE A 176 52.63 0.93 -33.70
N SER A 177 53.07 -0.32 -33.93
CA SER A 177 53.15 -1.39 -32.91
C SER A 177 51.88 -1.54 -32.02
N GLY A 178 50.70 -1.30 -32.62
CA GLY A 178 49.43 -1.35 -31.89
C GLY A 178 49.27 -0.26 -30.83
N GLN A 179 49.89 0.90 -31.03
CA GLN A 179 49.72 2.14 -30.26
C GLN A 179 49.41 3.29 -31.23
N LEU A 180 48.62 4.27 -30.79
CA LEU A 180 48.32 5.47 -31.59
C LEU A 180 49.27 6.59 -31.18
N TYR A 181 50.12 7.00 -32.11
CA TYR A 181 51.02 8.14 -31.95
C TYR A 181 50.36 9.40 -32.48
N VAL A 182 50.43 10.46 -31.68
CA VAL A 182 49.76 11.73 -31.92
C VAL A 182 50.79 12.84 -31.89
N GLY A 183 51.07 13.40 -33.06
CA GLY A 183 51.99 14.51 -33.24
C GLY A 183 51.32 15.85 -32.97
N THR A 184 51.90 16.62 -32.03
CA THR A 184 51.41 17.94 -31.65
C THR A 184 52.51 18.99 -31.78
N SER A 185 52.16 20.27 -31.67
CA SER A 185 53.14 21.36 -31.53
C SER A 185 54.01 21.24 -30.30
N GLU A 186 53.58 20.47 -29.28
CA GLU A 186 54.30 20.30 -28.01
C GLU A 186 55.13 19.01 -27.94
N GLY A 187 55.16 18.22 -29.01
CA GLY A 187 55.88 16.95 -29.09
C GLY A 187 54.98 15.76 -29.42
N LEU A 188 55.53 14.56 -29.23
CA LEU A 188 54.90 13.28 -29.59
C LEU A 188 54.21 12.65 -28.38
N TRP A 189 52.95 12.26 -28.57
CA TRP A 189 52.17 11.52 -27.58
C TRP A 189 51.87 10.12 -28.09
N VAL A 190 51.75 9.17 -27.18
CA VAL A 190 51.37 7.80 -27.50
C VAL A 190 50.19 7.36 -26.66
N ILE A 191 49.21 6.74 -27.30
CA ILE A 191 48.00 6.21 -26.69
C ILE A 191 48.06 4.69 -26.83
N GLY A 192 48.17 4.01 -25.69
CA GLY A 192 48.20 2.56 -25.62
C GLY A 192 46.82 1.93 -25.80
N LYS A 193 46.78 0.60 -26.03
CA LYS A 193 45.53 -0.19 -26.05
C LYS A 193 44.73 -0.12 -24.75
N ASP A 194 45.39 0.20 -23.63
CA ASP A 194 44.78 0.41 -22.32
C ASP A 194 44.23 1.86 -22.15
N ARG A 195 44.22 2.64 -23.24
CA ARG A 195 43.78 4.05 -23.31
C ARG A 195 44.60 5.00 -22.45
N ARG A 196 45.79 4.60 -21.99
CA ARG A 196 46.70 5.52 -21.30
C ARG A 196 47.47 6.35 -22.31
N THR A 197 47.45 7.66 -22.09
CA THR A 197 48.28 8.60 -22.85
C THR A 197 49.60 8.85 -22.14
N LEU A 198 50.70 8.75 -22.87
CA LEU A 198 52.05 9.08 -22.42
C LEU A 198 52.70 10.08 -23.40
N LYS A 199 53.39 11.09 -22.87
CA LYS A 199 54.24 11.96 -23.68
C LYS A 199 55.60 11.29 -23.85
N ILE A 200 56.15 11.30 -25.07
CA ILE A 200 57.50 10.82 -25.33
C ILE A 200 58.45 12.00 -25.18
N ASP A 201 58.88 12.28 -23.95
CA ASP A 201 59.69 13.46 -23.60
C ASP A 201 61.04 13.53 -24.32
N ALA A 202 61.53 12.39 -24.82
CA ALA A 202 62.74 12.32 -25.62
C ALA A 202 62.59 13.02 -26.98
N VAL A 203 61.39 13.00 -27.57
CA VAL A 203 61.09 13.67 -28.85
C VAL A 203 60.70 15.11 -28.56
N ARG A 204 61.57 16.05 -28.93
CA ARG A 204 61.40 17.48 -28.67
C ARG A 204 60.98 18.24 -29.92
N GLY A 205 60.40 19.42 -29.74
CA GLY A 205 59.92 20.26 -30.84
C GLY A 205 58.54 19.89 -31.38
N ALA A 206 58.03 20.73 -32.29
CA ALA A 206 56.76 20.49 -32.97
C ALA A 206 56.92 19.34 -33.97
N ILE A 207 56.01 18.38 -33.95
CA ILE A 207 56.05 17.23 -34.86
C ILE A 207 55.67 17.66 -36.27
N THR A 208 56.58 17.51 -37.23
CA THR A 208 56.42 17.93 -38.63
C THR A 208 56.18 16.77 -39.59
N SER A 209 56.60 15.54 -39.23
CA SER A 209 56.36 14.31 -39.99
C SER A 209 56.24 13.09 -39.06
N LEU A 210 55.44 12.09 -39.48
CA LEU A 210 55.30 10.79 -38.84
C LEU A 210 55.22 9.74 -39.94
N ASP A 211 56.22 8.88 -40.05
CA ASP A 211 56.32 7.88 -41.10
C ASP A 211 56.67 6.51 -40.51
N ILE A 212 55.96 5.46 -40.92
CA ILE A 212 56.19 4.11 -40.43
C ILE A 212 57.11 3.37 -41.40
N GLY A 213 58.17 2.77 -40.88
CA GLY A 213 59.13 2.01 -41.64
C GLY A 213 59.54 0.71 -40.98
N GLY A 214 58.96 -0.39 -41.44
CA GLY A 214 59.17 -1.71 -40.84
C GLY A 214 58.80 -1.70 -39.36
N GLU A 215 59.75 -2.07 -38.50
CA GLU A 215 59.63 -2.14 -37.03
C GLU A 215 60.01 -0.81 -36.34
N THR A 216 59.99 0.30 -37.07
CA THR A 216 60.33 1.62 -36.51
C THR A 216 59.34 2.70 -36.98
N LEU A 217 59.05 3.65 -36.10
CA LEU A 217 58.33 4.90 -36.40
C LEU A 217 59.34 6.04 -36.47
N PHE A 218 59.42 6.66 -37.63
CA PHE A 218 60.24 7.84 -37.86
C PHE A 218 59.44 9.09 -37.56
N VAL A 219 60.05 10.00 -36.81
CA VAL A 219 59.41 11.19 -36.27
C VAL A 219 60.28 12.40 -36.58
N GLY A 220 59.82 13.21 -37.52
CA GLY A 220 60.45 14.50 -37.80
C GLY A 220 59.86 15.58 -36.92
N THR A 221 60.74 16.42 -36.39
CA THR A 221 60.36 17.54 -35.54
C THR A 221 61.08 18.82 -35.96
N SER A 222 60.57 19.96 -35.49
CA SER A 222 61.29 21.24 -35.62
C SER A 222 62.68 21.23 -34.96
N GLU A 223 62.95 20.28 -34.06
CA GLU A 223 64.20 20.18 -33.31
C GLU A 223 65.18 19.10 -33.81
N GLY A 224 64.71 18.14 -34.62
CA GLY A 224 65.51 17.01 -35.09
C GLY A 224 64.67 15.85 -35.61
N GLU A 225 65.36 14.79 -36.02
CA GLU A 225 64.76 13.56 -36.54
C GLU A 225 64.97 12.43 -35.52
N TRP A 226 63.92 11.66 -35.27
CA TRP A 226 63.90 10.63 -34.23
C TRP A 226 63.40 9.30 -34.79
N ILE A 227 63.96 8.21 -34.27
CA ILE A 227 63.49 6.85 -34.54
C ILE A 227 62.87 6.32 -33.25
N VAL A 228 61.62 5.88 -33.32
CA VAL A 228 60.90 5.25 -32.22
C VAL A 228 60.70 3.78 -32.56
N GLY A 229 61.41 2.89 -31.87
CA GLY A 229 61.27 1.44 -32.04
C GLY A 229 60.01 0.89 -31.38
N GLU A 230 59.61 -0.35 -31.72
CA GLU A 230 58.41 -1.01 -31.17
C GLU A 230 58.35 -1.06 -29.64
N LYS A 231 59.51 -1.12 -28.96
CA LYS A 231 59.60 -1.13 -27.50
C LYS A 231 59.56 0.28 -26.88
N GLY A 232 59.27 1.31 -27.67
CA GLY A 232 59.29 2.71 -27.26
C GLY A 232 60.69 3.28 -27.06
N THR A 233 61.73 2.59 -27.55
CA THR A 233 63.10 3.11 -27.56
C THR A 233 63.20 4.27 -28.53
N VAL A 234 63.63 5.43 -28.06
CA VAL A 234 63.79 6.63 -28.87
C VAL A 234 65.26 6.87 -29.14
N THR A 235 65.63 6.92 -30.42
CA THR A 235 66.99 7.20 -30.87
C THR A 235 67.00 8.45 -31.73
N GLU A 236 67.80 9.44 -31.34
CA GLU A 236 68.06 10.62 -32.16
C GLU A 236 68.92 10.25 -33.36
N VAL A 237 68.55 10.71 -34.56
CA VAL A 237 69.34 10.47 -35.77
C VAL A 237 70.57 11.38 -35.77
N LYS A 238 71.76 10.79 -35.75
CA LYS A 238 73.04 11.52 -35.68
C LYS A 238 73.67 11.72 -37.06
N GLY A 239 74.48 12.78 -37.21
CA GLY A 239 75.24 13.03 -38.45
C GLY A 239 74.46 13.74 -39.56
N VAL A 240 73.25 14.20 -39.26
CA VAL A 240 72.38 14.98 -40.17
C VAL A 240 72.15 16.41 -39.67
N GLU A 241 73.03 16.88 -38.79
CA GLU A 241 72.96 18.20 -38.13
C GLU A 241 73.03 19.37 -39.12
N GLU A 242 73.62 19.16 -40.29
CA GLU A 242 73.71 20.18 -41.33
C GLU A 242 72.37 20.44 -42.04
N LEU A 243 71.32 19.65 -41.86
CA LEU A 243 70.06 19.85 -42.56
C LEU A 243 69.31 21.09 -42.04
N ASN A 244 68.99 22.01 -42.96
CA ASN A 244 68.04 23.07 -42.64
C ASN A 244 66.64 22.46 -42.61
N ARG A 245 65.98 22.52 -41.44
CA ARG A 245 64.91 21.61 -41.01
C ARG A 245 63.55 21.82 -41.68
N SER A 246 63.39 22.88 -42.47
CA SER A 246 62.14 23.21 -43.16
C SER A 246 62.02 22.58 -44.56
N ASP A 247 63.13 22.10 -45.14
CA ASP A 247 63.18 21.65 -46.54
C ASP A 247 63.72 20.21 -46.66
N SER A 248 63.60 19.40 -45.60
CA SER A 248 63.96 18.00 -45.63
C SER A 248 62.83 17.14 -46.18
N TYR A 249 63.16 16.22 -47.08
CA TYR A 249 62.28 15.11 -47.43
C TYR A 249 62.79 13.84 -46.75
N VAL A 250 61.85 13.11 -46.16
CA VAL A 250 62.12 11.88 -45.44
C VAL A 250 61.29 10.80 -46.09
N VAL A 251 61.91 9.66 -46.39
CA VAL A 251 61.20 8.48 -46.88
C VAL A 251 61.79 7.23 -46.29
N VAL A 252 60.93 6.27 -45.94
CA VAL A 252 61.38 4.96 -45.51
C VAL A 252 61.47 4.01 -46.71
N VAL A 253 62.60 3.34 -46.86
CA VAL A 253 62.83 2.30 -47.86
C VAL A 253 63.34 1.04 -47.15
N GLY A 254 62.47 0.06 -46.97
CA GLY A 254 62.72 -1.11 -46.13
C GLY A 254 63.03 -0.73 -44.68
N GLU A 255 64.18 -1.15 -44.14
CA GLU A 255 64.60 -0.86 -42.77
C GLU A 255 65.44 0.43 -42.63
N LYS A 256 65.59 1.19 -43.73
CA LYS A 256 66.41 2.39 -43.77
C LYS A 256 65.60 3.62 -44.09
N LEU A 257 66.00 4.73 -43.49
CA LEU A 257 65.41 6.04 -43.71
C LEU A 257 66.31 6.84 -44.65
N PHE A 258 65.74 7.36 -45.71
CA PHE A 258 66.42 8.24 -46.64
C PHE A 258 66.02 9.66 -46.30
N ILE A 259 66.99 10.44 -45.83
CA ILE A 259 66.80 11.87 -45.53
C ILE A 259 67.54 12.67 -46.58
N THR A 260 66.90 13.70 -47.10
CA THR A 260 67.54 14.65 -48.00
C THR A 260 67.10 16.06 -47.67
N THR A 261 67.95 17.04 -47.94
CA THR A 261 67.50 18.43 -48.09
C THR A 261 67.74 18.89 -49.50
N GLN A 262 66.96 19.87 -49.95
CA GLN A 262 67.05 20.39 -51.31
C GLN A 262 68.50 20.65 -51.75
N ASN A 263 69.37 21.20 -50.88
CA ASN A 263 70.70 21.68 -51.29
C ASN A 263 71.92 21.00 -50.63
N LYS A 264 71.75 20.05 -49.70
CA LYS A 264 72.90 19.56 -48.90
C LYS A 264 73.25 18.08 -49.10
N GLY A 265 72.43 17.30 -49.80
CA GLY A 265 72.76 15.91 -50.17
C GLY A 265 71.67 14.90 -49.81
N LEU A 266 72.07 13.63 -49.78
CA LEU A 266 71.25 12.48 -49.44
C LEU A 266 71.94 11.65 -48.35
N TRP A 267 71.19 11.26 -47.32
CA TRP A 267 71.66 10.45 -46.21
C TRP A 267 70.79 9.20 -46.12
N ILE A 268 71.44 8.08 -45.83
CA ILE A 268 70.79 6.82 -45.49
C ILE A 268 71.03 6.60 -44.01
N VAL A 269 69.94 6.51 -43.26
CA VAL A 269 69.91 6.35 -41.82
C VAL A 269 69.48 4.93 -41.51
N ASN A 270 70.28 4.22 -40.74
CA ASN A 270 69.96 2.87 -40.28
C ASN A 270 69.04 2.95 -39.04
N ALA A 271 68.44 1.82 -38.66
CA ALA A 271 67.54 1.72 -37.51
C ALA A 271 68.19 2.09 -36.16
N ASP A 272 69.53 2.04 -36.06
CA ASP A 272 70.30 2.46 -34.89
C ASP A 272 70.55 3.98 -34.81
N GLY A 273 70.05 4.75 -35.77
CA GLY A 273 70.20 6.21 -35.85
C GLY A 273 71.52 6.67 -36.44
N GLU A 274 72.41 5.76 -36.85
CA GLU A 274 73.62 6.13 -37.60
C GLU A 274 73.27 6.49 -39.04
N SER A 275 73.78 7.62 -39.51
CA SER A 275 73.58 8.09 -40.88
C SER A 275 74.85 7.97 -41.71
N THR A 276 74.69 7.58 -42.97
CA THR A 276 75.76 7.57 -43.97
C THR A 276 75.35 8.49 -45.12
N ARG A 277 76.21 9.47 -45.44
CA ARG A 277 76.01 10.35 -46.59
C ARG A 277 76.30 9.58 -47.89
N VAL A 278 75.45 9.74 -48.89
CA VAL A 278 75.66 9.18 -50.24
C VAL A 278 76.59 10.12 -51.01
N GLU A 279 77.90 9.90 -50.91
CA GLU A 279 78.95 10.76 -51.49
C GLU A 279 78.86 10.94 -53.02
N GLU A 280 78.28 9.98 -53.73
CA GLU A 280 78.07 10.05 -55.18
C GLU A 280 77.01 11.11 -55.56
N TRP A 281 76.23 11.62 -54.61
CA TRP A 281 75.15 12.55 -54.87
C TRP A 281 75.58 14.02 -54.84
N LYS A 282 75.42 14.73 -55.96
CA LYS A 282 75.81 16.15 -56.09
C LYS A 282 74.69 17.09 -56.59
N GLY A 283 73.47 16.58 -56.78
CA GLY A 283 72.34 17.33 -57.34
C GLY A 283 71.36 17.87 -56.30
N ARG A 284 70.57 18.89 -56.68
CA ARG A 284 69.48 19.43 -55.86
C ARG A 284 68.30 18.48 -55.86
N ILE A 285 67.94 17.90 -54.72
CA ILE A 285 66.80 16.97 -54.63
C ILE A 285 65.50 17.76 -54.57
N ALA A 286 64.69 17.59 -55.62
CA ALA A 286 63.36 18.16 -55.70
C ALA A 286 62.33 17.31 -54.96
N ASN A 287 62.47 15.98 -54.99
CA ASN A 287 61.54 15.05 -54.34
C ASN A 287 62.19 13.66 -54.19
N ILE A 288 61.72 12.89 -53.20
CA ILE A 288 62.13 11.51 -52.92
C ILE A 288 60.90 10.64 -52.61
N ARG A 289 60.89 9.41 -53.13
CA ARG A 289 59.79 8.44 -53.00
C ARG A 289 60.32 7.02 -52.78
N PRO A 290 59.57 6.14 -52.08
CA PRO A 290 60.01 4.76 -51.90
C PRO A 290 59.69 3.94 -53.15
N TYR A 291 60.60 3.04 -53.53
CA TYR A 291 60.43 2.12 -54.65
C TYR A 291 61.10 0.77 -54.35
N GLY A 292 60.34 -0.15 -53.73
CA GLY A 292 60.88 -1.42 -53.27
C GLY A 292 61.98 -1.22 -52.22
N GLU A 293 63.16 -1.78 -52.48
CA GLU A 293 64.37 -1.60 -51.64
C GLU A 293 65.25 -0.42 -52.09
N GLN A 294 64.71 0.46 -52.93
CA GLN A 294 65.38 1.65 -53.46
C GLN A 294 64.56 2.91 -53.17
N ALA A 295 65.22 4.05 -53.04
CA ALA A 295 64.59 5.36 -53.09
C ALA A 295 64.63 5.88 -54.53
N PHE A 296 63.48 6.30 -55.05
CA PHE A 296 63.40 7.06 -56.29
C PHE A 296 63.57 8.55 -56.00
N ILE A 297 64.56 9.16 -56.65
CA ILE A 297 64.98 10.53 -56.39
C ILE A 297 64.88 11.35 -57.65
N ILE A 298 64.30 12.54 -57.51
CA ILE A 298 64.19 13.52 -58.59
C ILE A 298 65.13 14.67 -58.24
N ALA A 299 66.10 14.95 -59.11
CA ALA A 299 67.02 16.06 -58.94
C ALA A 299 67.45 16.70 -60.24
N ASP A 300 67.44 18.03 -60.27
CA ASP A 300 67.90 18.83 -61.41
C ASP A 300 67.35 18.35 -62.76
N SER A 301 66.06 18.02 -62.82
CA SER A 301 65.37 17.46 -64.00
C SER A 301 65.86 16.07 -64.45
N SER A 302 66.61 15.38 -63.60
CA SER A 302 67.10 14.01 -63.77
C SER A 302 66.49 13.08 -62.72
N TYR A 303 66.48 11.79 -63.02
CA TYR A 303 65.81 10.77 -62.24
C TYR A 303 66.79 9.68 -61.82
N TRP A 304 66.71 9.24 -60.58
CA TRP A 304 67.70 8.35 -59.98
C TRP A 304 67.04 7.32 -59.08
N LEU A 305 67.63 6.14 -59.01
CA LEU A 305 67.32 5.12 -58.02
C LEU A 305 68.51 4.98 -57.07
N VAL A 306 68.26 5.00 -55.77
CA VAL A 306 69.32 4.82 -54.76
C VAL A 306 68.97 3.62 -53.88
N SER A 307 69.80 2.59 -53.90
CA SER A 307 69.59 1.41 -53.04
C SER A 307 69.85 1.72 -51.56
N GLN A 308 69.38 0.85 -50.67
CA GLN A 308 69.74 0.86 -49.24
C GLN A 308 71.25 0.79 -48.95
N SER A 309 72.07 0.35 -49.91
CA SER A 309 73.53 0.33 -49.80
C SER A 309 74.19 1.64 -50.26
N GLY A 310 73.41 2.63 -50.71
CA GLY A 310 73.91 3.90 -51.24
C GLY A 310 74.31 3.85 -52.72
N LYS A 311 74.04 2.75 -53.45
CA LYS A 311 74.36 2.66 -54.88
C LYS A 311 73.39 3.54 -55.67
N VAL A 312 73.92 4.50 -56.42
CA VAL A 312 73.14 5.42 -57.26
C VAL A 312 73.04 4.90 -58.70
N ILE A 313 71.83 4.77 -59.22
CA ILE A 313 71.53 4.28 -60.58
C ILE A 313 70.80 5.40 -61.34
N PRO A 314 71.39 5.98 -62.40
CA PRO A 314 70.70 6.95 -63.24
C PRO A 314 69.57 6.28 -64.04
N VAL A 315 68.38 6.88 -64.01
CA VAL A 315 67.29 6.46 -64.89
C VAL A 315 67.53 7.04 -66.28
N LYS A 316 67.71 6.16 -67.26
CA LYS A 316 68.03 6.56 -68.63
C LYS A 316 66.75 6.96 -69.38
N SER A 317 66.90 7.86 -70.35
CA SER A 317 65.88 8.16 -71.39
C SER A 317 64.65 8.98 -70.97
N ILE A 318 64.46 9.31 -69.69
CA ILE A 318 63.40 10.25 -69.27
C ILE A 318 63.98 11.67 -69.24
N ARG A 319 63.29 12.62 -69.89
CA ARG A 319 63.51 14.07 -69.79
C ARG A 319 62.19 14.74 -69.49
N GLY A 320 62.18 15.86 -68.79
CA GLY A 320 60.96 16.63 -68.53
C GLY A 320 60.70 16.88 -67.04
N ASN A 321 59.79 17.80 -66.76
CA ASN A 321 59.38 18.12 -65.41
C ASN A 321 58.53 16.99 -64.82
N PHE A 322 58.94 16.54 -63.64
CA PHE A 322 58.24 15.52 -62.89
C PHE A 322 56.91 16.05 -62.35
N TYR A 323 55.85 15.25 -62.45
CA TYR A 323 54.58 15.53 -61.77
C TYR A 323 54.31 14.54 -60.64
N VAL A 324 54.26 13.24 -60.94
CA VAL A 324 53.92 12.20 -59.95
C VAL A 324 54.61 10.88 -60.30
N SER A 325 54.91 10.07 -59.28
CA SER A 325 55.38 8.69 -59.42
C SER A 325 54.60 7.78 -58.50
N GLN A 326 54.34 6.55 -58.93
CA GLN A 326 53.67 5.54 -58.12
C GLN A 326 54.28 4.16 -58.36
N ALA A 327 54.65 3.47 -57.29
CA ALA A 327 55.21 2.12 -57.37
C ALA A 327 54.12 1.10 -57.75
N LEU A 328 54.47 0.17 -58.65
CA LEU A 328 53.68 -0.93 -59.18
C LEU A 328 54.52 -2.21 -59.13
N VAL A 329 54.49 -2.91 -57.99
CA VAL A 329 55.19 -4.21 -57.76
C VAL A 329 56.69 -4.20 -58.13
N GLU A 330 57.02 -4.35 -59.42
CA GLU A 330 58.38 -4.43 -59.99
C GLU A 330 58.75 -3.24 -60.89
N LYS A 331 57.84 -2.30 -61.08
CA LYS A 331 58.00 -1.10 -61.92
C LYS A 331 57.55 0.13 -61.16
N LEU A 332 58.15 1.28 -61.47
CA LEU A 332 57.71 2.58 -60.99
C LEU A 332 57.05 3.31 -62.17
N LEU A 333 55.77 3.65 -62.05
CA LEU A 333 55.15 4.57 -62.99
C LEU A 333 55.63 5.97 -62.69
N VAL A 334 56.15 6.68 -63.69
CA VAL A 334 56.60 8.07 -63.58
C VAL A 334 55.91 8.90 -64.63
N VAL A 335 55.31 9.98 -64.18
CA VAL A 335 54.59 10.93 -65.03
C VAL A 335 55.41 12.22 -65.13
N THR A 336 55.64 12.63 -66.37
CA THR A 336 56.37 13.83 -66.75
C THR A 336 55.51 14.71 -67.67
N ASP A 337 55.93 15.96 -67.91
CA ASP A 337 55.29 16.84 -68.92
C ASP A 337 55.31 16.27 -70.33
N VAL A 338 56.27 15.39 -70.63
CA VAL A 338 56.42 14.79 -71.96
C VAL A 338 55.78 13.41 -72.11
N GLY A 339 55.26 12.82 -71.03
CA GLY A 339 54.61 11.50 -71.09
C GLY A 339 54.68 10.68 -69.81
N VAL A 340 54.16 9.45 -69.89
CA VAL A 340 54.14 8.46 -68.81
C VAL A 340 55.16 7.37 -69.09
N TRP A 341 55.87 6.93 -68.06
CA TRP A 341 56.98 5.99 -68.18
C TRP A 341 56.86 4.90 -67.12
N PHE A 342 57.26 3.68 -67.46
CA PHE A 342 57.63 2.68 -66.46
C PHE A 342 59.13 2.64 -66.28
N ILE A 343 59.58 2.68 -65.04
CA ILE A 343 60.99 2.51 -64.67
C ILE A 343 61.13 1.17 -63.94
N ASN A 344 61.98 0.27 -64.42
CA ASN A 344 62.29 -0.96 -63.71
C ASN A 344 63.35 -0.73 -62.61
N LYS A 345 63.66 -1.75 -61.79
CA LYS A 345 64.67 -1.67 -60.71
C LYS A 345 66.09 -1.36 -61.19
N ASP A 346 66.35 -1.55 -62.48
CA ASP A 346 67.65 -1.28 -63.12
C ASP A 346 67.75 0.15 -63.69
N GLY A 347 66.69 0.96 -63.56
CA GLY A 347 66.66 2.34 -64.05
C GLY A 347 66.37 2.46 -65.55
N GLU A 348 65.86 1.42 -66.20
CA GLU A 348 65.43 1.48 -67.59
C GLU A 348 63.99 2.01 -67.68
N ALA A 349 63.80 3.06 -68.46
CA ALA A 349 62.49 3.68 -68.67
C ALA A 349 61.84 3.23 -69.98
N THR A 350 60.60 2.77 -69.92
CA THR A 350 59.76 2.41 -71.07
C THR A 350 58.59 3.39 -71.17
N PRO A 351 58.42 4.13 -72.28
CA PRO A 351 57.29 5.05 -72.44
C PRO A 351 55.97 4.30 -72.61
N LEU A 352 54.92 4.81 -71.99
CA LEU A 352 53.53 4.42 -72.24
C LEU A 352 52.89 5.40 -73.22
N ASN A 353 52.11 4.88 -74.18
CA ASN A 353 51.44 5.71 -75.18
C ASN A 353 50.21 6.41 -74.57
N PHE A 354 50.45 7.42 -73.73
CA PHE A 354 49.43 8.24 -73.09
C PHE A 354 49.67 9.72 -73.44
N ARG A 355 48.70 10.36 -74.11
CA ARG A 355 48.86 11.70 -74.69
C ARG A 355 48.17 12.82 -73.92
N GLU A 356 47.38 12.49 -72.90
CA GLU A 356 46.68 13.49 -72.12
C GLU A 356 47.56 14.07 -71.01
N ARG A 357 47.36 15.35 -70.68
CA ARG A 357 48.06 15.98 -69.55
C ARG A 357 47.52 15.41 -68.25
N ILE A 358 48.38 14.77 -67.48
CA ILE A 358 48.02 14.15 -66.20
C ILE A 358 48.04 15.20 -65.09
N TYR A 359 47.06 15.11 -64.21
CA TYR A 359 46.90 16.02 -63.07
C TYR A 359 47.22 15.33 -61.74
N TRP A 360 46.69 14.13 -61.50
CA TRP A 360 47.02 13.30 -60.33
C TRP A 360 47.17 11.83 -60.68
N VAL A 361 47.91 11.11 -59.83
CA VAL A 361 48.15 9.67 -59.94
C VAL A 361 48.01 9.03 -58.56
N TRP A 362 47.24 7.95 -58.45
CA TRP A 362 47.03 7.20 -57.20
C TRP A 362 47.36 5.72 -57.40
N GLY A 363 48.07 5.12 -56.44
CA GLY A 363 48.37 3.68 -56.46
C GLY A 363 47.21 2.82 -55.98
N LEU A 364 46.89 1.78 -56.73
CA LEU A 364 45.82 0.83 -56.48
C LEU A 364 46.36 -0.61 -56.57
N GLY A 365 47.28 -0.96 -55.68
CA GLY A 365 47.94 -2.27 -55.71
C GLY A 365 48.73 -2.48 -57.01
N ASN A 366 48.24 -3.36 -57.89
CA ASN A 366 48.87 -3.69 -59.18
C ASN A 366 48.41 -2.77 -60.34
N GLN A 367 47.64 -1.72 -60.02
CA GLN A 367 47.17 -0.71 -60.95
C GLN A 367 47.43 0.69 -60.41
N VAL A 368 47.34 1.67 -61.30
CA VAL A 368 47.48 3.08 -60.98
C VAL A 368 46.31 3.83 -61.61
N LEU A 369 45.61 4.62 -60.82
CA LEU A 369 44.60 5.54 -61.31
C LEU A 369 45.26 6.85 -61.70
N ILE A 370 45.03 7.30 -62.93
CA ILE A 370 45.49 8.56 -63.48
C ILE A 370 44.28 9.44 -63.71
N SER A 371 44.28 10.66 -63.18
CA SER A 371 43.35 11.71 -63.63
C SER A 371 44.06 12.64 -64.60
N THR A 372 43.35 13.08 -65.63
CA THR A 372 43.87 14.04 -66.60
C THR A 372 43.25 15.41 -66.40
N ALA A 373 43.89 16.44 -66.95
CA ALA A 373 43.47 17.83 -66.84
C ALA A 373 42.11 18.12 -67.49
N ASN A 374 41.53 17.18 -68.24
CA ASN A 374 40.18 17.29 -68.80
C ASN A 374 39.10 16.61 -67.93
N GLY A 375 39.49 16.12 -66.74
CA GLY A 375 38.59 15.45 -65.80
C GLY A 375 38.35 13.96 -66.09
N SER A 376 39.06 13.35 -67.05
CA SER A 376 38.96 11.92 -67.30
C SER A 376 39.88 11.11 -66.37
N PHE A 377 39.42 9.90 -66.02
CA PHE A 377 40.15 8.97 -65.18
C PHE A 377 40.51 7.72 -65.97
N TRP A 378 41.73 7.22 -65.77
CA TRP A 378 42.31 6.09 -66.50
C TRP A 378 43.00 5.15 -65.52
N LEU A 379 42.77 3.85 -65.66
CA LEU A 379 43.50 2.82 -64.94
C LEU A 379 44.67 2.34 -65.79
N VAL A 380 45.87 2.38 -65.21
CA VAL A 380 47.10 1.83 -65.80
C VAL A 380 47.54 0.64 -64.99
N ASP A 381 47.52 -0.55 -65.58
CA ASP A 381 48.00 -1.76 -64.92
C ASP A 381 49.52 -1.93 -65.00
N HIS A 382 50.09 -2.81 -64.18
CA HIS A 382 51.52 -3.15 -64.17
C HIS A 382 52.08 -3.68 -65.52
N THR A 383 51.23 -4.13 -66.44
CA THR A 383 51.62 -4.57 -67.79
C THR A 383 51.70 -3.41 -68.78
N GLY A 384 51.12 -2.26 -68.44
CA GLY A 384 51.00 -1.07 -69.29
C GLY A 384 49.69 -0.96 -70.05
N GLY A 385 48.71 -1.82 -69.71
CA GLY A 385 47.34 -1.67 -70.18
C GLY A 385 46.74 -0.39 -69.62
N ILE A 386 46.20 0.46 -70.50
CA ILE A 386 45.55 1.73 -70.14
C ILE A 386 44.07 1.61 -70.47
N THR A 387 43.22 1.69 -69.44
CA THR A 387 41.76 1.54 -69.56
C THR A 387 41.06 2.82 -69.10
N PRO A 388 40.26 3.49 -69.94
CA PRO A 388 39.46 4.63 -69.50
C PRO A 388 38.33 4.19 -68.56
N ILE A 389 38.13 4.92 -67.46
CA ILE A 389 36.95 4.77 -66.60
C ILE A 389 35.78 5.45 -67.31
N LYS A 390 34.80 4.66 -67.76
CA LYS A 390 33.65 5.15 -68.52
C LYS A 390 32.67 5.86 -67.58
N GLN A 391 32.30 7.09 -67.97
CA GLN A 391 31.29 7.93 -67.31
C GLN A 391 31.57 8.29 -65.84
N LEU A 392 32.41 9.30 -65.64
CA LEU A 392 32.20 10.33 -64.62
C LEU A 392 31.69 11.58 -65.34
N ARG A 393 30.44 11.57 -65.82
CA ARG A 393 29.86 12.75 -66.48
C ARG A 393 29.43 13.74 -65.40
N GLY A 394 30.34 14.66 -65.07
CA GLY A 394 30.10 15.72 -64.10
C GLY A 394 31.26 16.69 -64.03
N TRP A 395 31.35 17.59 -65.03
CA TRP A 395 32.13 18.84 -65.03
C TRP A 395 33.66 18.72 -65.25
N PRO A 396 34.29 19.64 -66.01
CA PRO A 396 35.68 19.47 -66.45
C PRO A 396 36.76 19.72 -65.39
N ASN A 397 36.39 20.04 -64.14
CA ASN A 397 37.33 20.59 -63.13
C ASN A 397 37.25 19.96 -61.73
N ASP A 398 36.35 19.02 -61.44
CA ASP A 398 36.27 18.42 -60.10
C ASP A 398 37.31 17.31 -59.94
N ILE A 399 38.27 17.59 -59.06
CA ILE A 399 39.36 16.69 -58.70
C ILE A 399 38.83 15.75 -57.61
N ALA A 400 39.14 14.46 -57.71
CA ALA A 400 38.87 13.53 -56.62
C ALA A 400 39.66 13.95 -55.38
N ASN A 401 38.95 14.32 -54.31
CA ASN A 401 39.53 14.75 -53.04
C ASN A 401 40.11 13.57 -52.26
N ALA A 402 39.51 12.39 -52.43
CA ALA A 402 39.96 11.15 -51.83
C ALA A 402 39.76 9.99 -52.80
N VAL A 403 40.72 9.07 -52.85
CA VAL A 403 40.67 7.86 -53.67
C VAL A 403 41.25 6.72 -52.84
N THR A 404 40.43 5.70 -52.57
CA THR A 404 40.85 4.59 -51.71
C THR A 404 40.30 3.27 -52.23
N PRO A 405 41.14 2.25 -52.46
CA PRO A 405 40.66 0.90 -52.73
C PRO A 405 40.08 0.27 -51.45
N PHE A 406 38.95 -0.41 -51.58
CA PHE A 406 38.34 -1.15 -50.48
C PHE A 406 37.64 -2.40 -51.01
N GLY A 407 38.10 -3.57 -50.57
CA GLY A 407 37.70 -4.84 -51.19
C GLY A 407 38.17 -4.92 -52.64
N GLU A 408 37.28 -5.35 -53.54
CA GLU A 408 37.53 -5.45 -55.00
C GLU A 408 37.16 -4.17 -55.75
N ARG A 409 36.75 -3.11 -55.04
CA ARG A 409 36.25 -1.87 -55.64
C ARG A 409 37.13 -0.68 -55.30
N LEU A 410 37.09 0.29 -56.19
CA LEU A 410 37.73 1.58 -56.02
C LEU A 410 36.69 2.61 -55.60
N PHE A 411 36.94 3.34 -54.52
CA PHE A 411 36.04 4.40 -54.05
C PHE A 411 36.63 5.78 -54.31
N LEU A 412 35.77 6.69 -54.78
CA LEU A 412 36.10 8.06 -55.15
C LEU A 412 35.26 9.02 -54.31
N GLY A 413 35.95 9.96 -53.66
CA GLY A 413 35.36 11.05 -52.91
C GLY A 413 35.45 12.32 -53.73
N LEU A 414 34.30 12.85 -54.14
CA LEU A 414 34.17 14.08 -54.92
C LEU A 414 33.46 15.15 -54.07
N TYR A 415 33.52 16.40 -54.51
CA TYR A 415 32.79 17.51 -53.85
C TYR A 415 31.26 17.33 -53.87
N ASP A 416 30.73 16.58 -54.83
CA ASP A 416 29.30 16.36 -55.00
C ASP A 416 28.82 15.02 -54.42
N GLY A 417 29.73 14.16 -53.96
CA GLY A 417 29.37 12.93 -53.25
C GLY A 417 30.42 11.82 -53.28
N PHE A 418 29.95 10.63 -52.88
CA PHE A 418 30.74 9.42 -52.73
C PHE A 418 30.39 8.41 -53.83
N TYR A 419 31.40 7.88 -54.52
CA TYR A 419 31.23 7.00 -55.68
C TYR A 419 32.06 5.73 -55.53
N HIS A 420 31.63 4.64 -56.15
CA HIS A 420 32.46 3.46 -56.36
C HIS A 420 32.59 3.15 -57.84
N VAL A 421 33.73 2.59 -58.24
CA VAL A 421 34.04 2.17 -59.60
C VAL A 421 34.02 0.65 -59.65
N GLY A 422 33.22 0.09 -60.57
CA GLY A 422 33.14 -1.34 -60.87
C GLY A 422 34.30 -1.82 -61.73
N GLU A 423 34.45 -3.14 -61.86
CA GLU A 423 35.52 -3.78 -62.65
C GLU A 423 35.49 -3.40 -64.15
N ASP A 424 34.32 -3.07 -64.68
CA ASP A 424 34.11 -2.62 -66.06
C ASP A 424 34.45 -1.14 -66.27
N GLY A 425 34.92 -0.46 -65.21
CA GLY A 425 35.22 0.96 -65.21
C GLY A 425 33.98 1.85 -65.15
N SER A 426 32.79 1.32 -64.88
CA SER A 426 31.60 2.14 -64.61
C SER A 426 31.64 2.72 -63.19
N SER A 427 31.15 3.94 -63.00
CA SER A 427 31.06 4.58 -61.68
C SER A 427 29.60 4.69 -61.22
N THR A 428 29.34 4.41 -59.94
CA THR A 428 28.00 4.51 -59.33
C THR A 428 28.09 5.33 -58.04
N ARG A 429 27.21 6.33 -57.91
CA ARG A 429 27.08 7.12 -56.68
C ARG A 429 26.51 6.24 -55.57
N VAL A 430 27.13 6.29 -54.40
CA VAL A 430 26.64 5.60 -53.20
C VAL A 430 25.53 6.44 -52.57
N GLU A 431 24.31 5.89 -52.56
CA GLU A 431 23.15 6.56 -51.97
C GLU A 431 23.32 6.72 -50.45
N GLY A 432 22.74 7.79 -49.89
CA GLY A 432 22.76 8.07 -48.45
C GLY A 432 23.98 8.84 -47.93
N VAL A 433 25.01 9.08 -48.77
CA VAL A 433 26.15 9.97 -48.45
C VAL A 433 25.91 11.38 -49.00
N GLU A 434 25.79 12.33 -48.08
CA GLU A 434 25.51 13.73 -48.37
C GLU A 434 26.75 14.59 -48.11
N GLY A 435 26.87 15.70 -48.84
CA GLY A 435 28.03 16.61 -48.73
C GLY A 435 29.25 16.16 -49.52
N GLY A 436 30.23 17.06 -49.61
CA GLY A 436 31.48 16.80 -50.32
C GLY A 436 32.39 15.89 -49.52
N VAL A 437 32.88 14.81 -50.13
CA VAL A 437 33.76 13.84 -49.49
C VAL A 437 35.17 14.40 -49.49
N GLY A 438 35.73 14.62 -48.30
CA GLY A 438 37.09 15.11 -48.11
C GLY A 438 38.08 14.04 -47.68
N TYR A 439 37.59 12.87 -47.23
CA TYR A 439 38.42 11.79 -46.73
C TYR A 439 37.75 10.43 -46.97
N ILE A 440 38.53 9.45 -47.41
CA ILE A 440 38.14 8.03 -47.43
C ILE A 440 39.28 7.22 -46.81
N GLY A 441 39.04 6.66 -45.64
CA GLY A 441 40.00 5.81 -44.93
C GLY A 441 39.49 4.39 -44.82
N VAL A 442 40.38 3.41 -44.93
CA VAL A 442 40.07 2.01 -44.64
C VAL A 442 40.84 1.59 -43.40
N SER A 443 40.12 1.13 -42.39
CA SER A 443 40.75 0.67 -41.14
C SER A 443 39.86 -0.35 -40.44
N GLY A 444 40.48 -1.38 -39.84
CA GLY A 444 39.74 -2.45 -39.14
C GLY A 444 38.73 -3.23 -40.00
N GLY A 445 38.92 -3.28 -41.32
CA GLY A 445 37.98 -3.92 -42.24
C GLY A 445 36.70 -3.11 -42.53
N GLN A 446 36.67 -1.84 -42.11
CA GLN A 446 35.60 -0.89 -42.39
C GLN A 446 36.15 0.28 -43.21
N MET A 447 35.25 0.92 -43.96
CA MET A 447 35.56 2.12 -44.72
C MET A 447 34.85 3.32 -44.10
N TYR A 448 35.65 4.36 -43.83
CA TYR A 448 35.24 5.60 -43.19
C TYR A 448 35.25 6.72 -44.23
N VAL A 449 34.11 7.34 -44.45
CA VAL A 449 33.93 8.38 -45.46
C VAL A 449 33.60 9.68 -44.74
N GLY A 450 34.56 10.60 -44.68
CA GLY A 450 34.40 11.91 -44.09
C GLY A 450 33.87 12.90 -45.12
N THR A 451 32.72 13.52 -44.84
CA THR A 451 32.17 14.60 -45.68
C THR A 451 32.03 15.90 -44.88
N THR A 452 31.64 16.97 -45.57
CA THR A 452 31.26 18.24 -44.94
C THR A 452 30.06 18.12 -43.99
N GLU A 453 29.24 17.08 -44.13
CA GLU A 453 28.00 16.86 -43.38
C GLU A 453 28.13 15.76 -42.30
N GLY A 454 29.30 15.12 -42.17
CA GLY A 454 29.55 14.13 -41.12
C GLY A 454 30.56 13.04 -41.49
N LEU A 455 30.42 11.88 -40.84
CA LEU A 455 31.21 10.68 -41.10
C LEU A 455 30.30 9.48 -41.35
N TRP A 456 30.53 8.75 -42.45
CA TRP A 456 29.80 7.53 -42.79
C TRP A 456 30.72 6.34 -42.61
N VAL A 457 30.16 5.24 -42.09
CA VAL A 457 30.89 3.99 -41.88
C VAL A 457 30.24 2.90 -42.72
N PHE A 458 31.05 2.25 -43.55
CA PHE A 458 30.68 1.15 -44.42
C PHE A 458 31.35 -0.15 -43.97
N ASP A 459 30.58 -1.25 -43.99
CA ASP A 459 31.15 -2.58 -43.82
C ASP A 459 31.84 -3.07 -45.09
N LYS A 460 32.51 -4.23 -44.98
CA LYS A 460 33.16 -4.94 -46.10
C LYS A 460 32.24 -5.26 -47.29
N ASP A 461 30.91 -5.27 -47.08
CA ASP A 461 29.90 -5.56 -48.10
C ASP A 461 29.33 -4.25 -48.69
N TYR A 462 29.97 -3.12 -48.39
CA TYR A 462 29.63 -1.77 -48.85
C TYR A 462 28.27 -1.26 -48.36
N ARG A 463 27.72 -1.86 -47.30
CA ARG A 463 26.47 -1.38 -46.70
C ARG A 463 26.80 -0.29 -45.70
N GLN A 464 26.01 0.78 -45.74
CA GLN A 464 26.09 1.82 -44.73
C GLN A 464 25.68 1.22 -43.39
N VAL A 465 26.62 1.12 -42.47
CA VAL A 465 26.39 0.59 -41.12
C VAL A 465 25.99 1.71 -40.18
N ASN A 466 26.51 2.93 -40.40
CA ASN A 466 26.22 4.06 -39.54
C ASN A 466 26.42 5.42 -40.24
N LYS A 467 25.63 6.43 -39.85
CA LYS A 467 25.85 7.86 -40.16
C LYS A 467 26.13 8.59 -38.86
N MET A 468 27.29 9.23 -38.78
CA MET A 468 27.64 10.12 -37.69
C MET A 468 27.52 11.57 -38.15
N THR A 469 26.36 12.16 -37.92
CA THR A 469 26.08 13.58 -38.22
C THR A 469 26.75 14.55 -37.23
N SER A 470 27.53 14.04 -36.27
CA SER A 470 27.87 14.74 -35.04
C SER A 470 29.32 15.17 -34.91
N VAL A 471 30.16 14.83 -35.87
CA VAL A 471 31.59 15.13 -35.79
C VAL A 471 31.79 16.60 -36.14
N LYS A 472 32.17 17.41 -35.14
CA LYS A 472 32.39 18.84 -35.34
C LYS A 472 33.66 19.09 -36.14
N GLY A 473 33.48 19.55 -37.38
CA GLY A 473 34.57 19.85 -38.31
C GLY A 473 34.88 18.71 -39.26
N GLN A 474 35.51 19.03 -40.39
CA GLN A 474 35.85 18.06 -41.42
C GLN A 474 36.78 16.98 -40.83
N VAL A 475 36.41 15.71 -41.05
CA VAL A 475 37.27 14.57 -40.70
C VAL A 475 38.44 14.56 -41.68
N VAL A 476 39.64 14.69 -41.12
CA VAL A 476 40.91 14.74 -41.85
C VAL A 476 41.50 13.34 -41.95
N HIS A 477 41.38 12.54 -40.88
CA HIS A 477 41.96 11.20 -40.82
C HIS A 477 41.21 10.32 -39.81
N VAL A 478 41.25 9.00 -39.99
CA VAL A 478 40.64 8.00 -39.09
C VAL A 478 41.62 6.88 -38.80
N ASP A 479 41.92 6.68 -37.52
CA ASP A 479 42.79 5.63 -37.03
C ASP A 479 41.99 4.64 -36.17
N VAL A 480 42.29 3.34 -36.28
CA VAL A 480 41.69 2.29 -35.44
C VAL A 480 42.78 1.66 -34.59
N LEU A 481 42.57 1.66 -33.28
CA LEU A 481 43.45 1.09 -32.28
C LEU A 481 42.71 0.01 -31.50
N GLY A 482 42.91 -1.25 -31.87
CA GLY A 482 42.17 -2.36 -31.27
C GLY A 482 40.67 -2.26 -31.61
N ALA A 483 39.82 -2.07 -30.59
CA ALA A 483 38.38 -1.89 -30.75
C ALA A 483 37.96 -0.40 -30.78
N ASP A 484 38.89 0.52 -30.49
CA ASP A 484 38.61 1.94 -30.41
C ASP A 484 38.91 2.62 -31.76
N THR A 485 38.00 3.48 -32.20
CA THR A 485 38.19 4.30 -33.41
C THR A 485 38.46 5.73 -33.00
N TYR A 486 39.46 6.35 -33.61
CA TYR A 486 39.91 7.70 -33.35
C TYR A 486 39.74 8.53 -34.62
N LEU A 487 39.09 9.68 -34.48
CA LEU A 487 38.79 10.60 -35.56
C LEU A 487 39.66 11.84 -35.40
N VAL A 488 40.54 12.09 -36.36
CA VAL A 488 41.24 13.38 -36.46
C VAL A 488 40.35 14.31 -37.26
N THR A 489 39.86 15.36 -36.62
CA THR A 489 39.04 16.39 -37.24
C THR A 489 39.84 17.68 -37.34
N ALA A 490 39.40 18.61 -38.18
CA ALA A 490 39.96 19.96 -38.22
C ALA A 490 39.89 20.71 -36.86
N VAL A 491 39.07 20.22 -35.92
CA VAL A 491 38.87 20.81 -34.59
C VAL A 491 39.62 20.03 -33.49
N GLY A 492 40.12 18.83 -33.78
CA GLY A 492 40.91 18.03 -32.87
C GLY A 492 40.66 16.52 -32.97
N LEU A 493 41.30 15.76 -32.07
CA LEU A 493 41.23 14.30 -32.01
C LEU A 493 40.04 13.88 -31.13
N CYS A 494 39.12 13.11 -31.70
CA CYS A 494 37.95 12.56 -31.02
C CYS A 494 38.08 11.04 -30.92
N ARG A 495 37.64 10.45 -29.79
CA ARG A 495 37.42 9.00 -29.70
C ARG A 495 35.96 8.72 -30.02
N LEU A 496 35.73 7.74 -30.88
CA LEU A 496 34.42 7.20 -31.16
C LEU A 496 34.14 6.05 -30.19
N ASP A 497 33.13 6.22 -29.33
CA ASP A 497 32.71 5.18 -28.40
C ASP A 497 31.46 4.48 -28.93
N SER A 498 31.65 3.30 -29.52
CA SER A 498 30.57 2.54 -30.17
C SER A 498 29.62 1.86 -29.19
N LYS A 499 30.03 1.75 -27.92
CA LYS A 499 29.28 1.06 -26.85
C LYS A 499 28.46 2.00 -25.97
N VAL A 500 28.64 3.30 -26.12
CA VAL A 500 27.95 4.30 -25.31
C VAL A 500 26.77 4.86 -26.06
N ARG A 501 25.63 4.95 -25.39
CA ARG A 501 24.37 5.47 -25.93
C ARG A 501 23.85 6.60 -25.07
N ILE A 502 23.01 7.46 -25.62
CA ILE A 502 22.25 8.43 -24.82
C ILE A 502 20.91 7.81 -24.43
N LYS A 503 20.72 7.56 -23.14
CA LYS A 503 19.43 7.19 -22.59
C LYS A 503 18.64 8.44 -22.26
N THR A 504 17.42 8.52 -22.78
CA THR A 504 16.49 9.62 -22.46
C THR A 504 15.35 9.12 -21.60
N ASN A 505 14.96 9.87 -20.57
CA ASN A 505 13.79 9.56 -19.76
C ASN A 505 12.89 10.79 -19.66
N LEU A 506 11.58 10.59 -19.83
CA LEU A 506 10.58 11.56 -19.41
C LEU A 506 10.30 11.36 -17.93
N SER A 507 10.74 12.30 -17.13
CA SER A 507 10.56 12.25 -15.70
C SER A 507 9.37 13.13 -15.29
N PRO A 508 8.31 12.55 -14.70
CA PRO A 508 7.26 13.34 -14.10
C PRO A 508 7.77 14.02 -12.82
N GLY A 509 6.96 14.94 -12.27
CA GLY A 509 7.25 15.61 -11.01
C GLY A 509 7.49 14.63 -9.87
N ALA A 510 8.23 15.08 -8.83
CA ALA A 510 8.70 14.23 -7.73
C ALA A 510 7.55 13.46 -7.03
N TRP A 511 6.40 14.11 -6.85
CA TRP A 511 5.24 13.49 -6.19
C TRP A 511 4.63 12.34 -7.01
N TRP A 512 4.57 12.46 -8.34
CA TRP A 512 4.06 11.40 -9.21
C TRP A 512 4.99 10.20 -9.23
N ARG A 513 6.32 10.40 -9.23
CA ARG A 513 7.28 9.28 -9.17
C ARG A 513 7.07 8.41 -7.94
N THR A 514 6.83 9.02 -6.77
CA THR A 514 6.56 8.30 -5.53
C THR A 514 5.27 7.47 -5.60
N LEU A 515 4.24 8.00 -6.28
CA LEU A 515 2.94 7.35 -6.42
C LEU A 515 2.91 6.28 -7.52
N SER A 516 3.49 6.57 -8.69
CA SER A 516 3.44 5.71 -9.87
C SER A 516 4.42 4.55 -9.80
N GLY A 517 5.54 4.70 -9.10
CA GLY A 517 6.65 3.72 -9.09
C GLY A 517 6.25 2.29 -8.73
N ASN A 518 5.14 2.11 -8.00
CA ASN A 518 4.62 0.80 -7.61
C ASN A 518 3.20 0.49 -8.11
N LEU A 519 2.44 1.48 -8.59
CA LEU A 519 1.00 1.34 -8.85
C LEU A 519 0.60 1.47 -10.32
N LEU A 520 1.37 2.19 -11.13
CA LEU A 520 1.02 2.47 -12.52
C LEU A 520 2.10 1.98 -13.49
N PRO A 521 1.72 1.56 -14.72
CA PRO A 521 2.69 1.25 -15.76
C PRO A 521 3.63 2.44 -16.05
N PRO A 522 4.90 2.20 -16.42
CA PRO A 522 5.90 3.26 -16.63
C PRO A 522 5.58 4.21 -17.80
N ASN A 523 4.67 3.83 -18.71
CA ASN A 523 4.18 4.68 -19.79
C ASN A 523 2.99 5.56 -19.39
N TRP A 524 2.53 5.53 -18.13
CA TRP A 524 1.44 6.37 -17.63
C TRP A 524 2.00 7.62 -16.95
N LEU A 525 1.77 8.78 -17.57
CA LEU A 525 2.28 10.07 -17.11
C LEU A 525 1.11 10.99 -16.71
N PRO A 526 1.32 11.93 -15.78
CA PRO A 526 0.31 12.93 -15.46
C PRO A 526 0.12 13.84 -16.68
N SER A 527 -1.12 14.29 -16.92
CA SER A 527 -1.43 15.26 -17.98
C SER A 527 -0.95 16.66 -17.60
N GLU A 528 0.36 16.83 -17.59
CA GLU A 528 1.09 18.06 -17.26
C GLU A 528 2.39 18.13 -18.07
N SER A 529 3.18 19.18 -17.84
CA SER A 529 4.49 19.32 -18.47
C SER A 529 5.51 18.37 -17.82
N VAL A 530 5.94 17.35 -18.55
CA VAL A 530 6.99 16.41 -18.12
C VAL A 530 8.36 16.88 -18.60
N ARG A 531 9.39 16.65 -17.77
CA ARG A 531 10.77 17.08 -18.08
C ARG A 531 11.53 15.92 -18.74
N ALA A 532 12.10 16.17 -19.91
CA ALA A 532 13.03 15.24 -20.53
C ALA A 532 14.41 15.35 -19.84
N THR A 533 15.02 14.21 -19.52
CA THR A 533 16.40 14.12 -19.08
C THR A 533 17.16 13.16 -19.98
N ALA A 534 18.46 13.37 -20.14
CA ALA A 534 19.34 12.53 -20.93
C ALA A 534 20.61 12.21 -20.12
N SER A 535 21.19 11.04 -20.39
CA SER A 535 22.43 10.59 -19.76
C SER A 535 23.18 9.63 -20.68
N TYR A 536 24.51 9.65 -20.62
CA TYR A 536 25.32 8.60 -21.25
C TYR A 536 25.16 7.29 -20.48
N VAL A 537 24.99 6.19 -21.20
CA VAL A 537 24.94 4.84 -20.64
C VAL A 537 25.75 3.89 -21.51
N ASP A 538 26.53 3.01 -20.87
CA ASP A 538 27.19 1.88 -21.51
C ASP A 538 26.24 0.68 -21.69
N GLU A 539 26.75 -0.45 -22.17
CA GLU A 539 26.01 -1.71 -22.32
C GLU A 539 25.40 -2.23 -21.00
N ASN A 540 25.93 -1.79 -19.84
CA ASN A 540 25.45 -2.16 -18.51
C ASN A 540 24.50 -1.12 -17.89
N GLY A 541 24.22 -0.01 -18.60
CA GLY A 541 23.38 1.08 -18.09
C GLY A 541 24.11 2.10 -17.20
N ASN A 542 25.44 2.04 -17.09
CA ASN A 542 26.25 2.95 -16.28
C ASN A 542 26.81 4.10 -17.12
N ASP A 543 27.01 5.28 -16.53
CA ASP A 543 27.71 6.39 -17.21
C ASP A 543 29.21 6.03 -17.31
N PRO A 544 29.76 5.82 -18.52
CA PRO A 544 31.14 5.36 -18.70
C PRO A 544 32.15 6.51 -18.62
N TYR A 545 31.70 7.77 -18.51
CA TYR A 545 32.57 8.93 -18.58
C TYR A 545 32.88 9.54 -17.21
N PRO A 546 34.10 10.05 -16.98
CA PRO A 546 34.46 10.69 -15.72
C PRO A 546 33.66 11.98 -15.48
N ALA A 547 33.54 12.42 -14.22
CA ALA A 547 32.73 13.57 -13.80
C ALA A 547 33.02 14.89 -14.54
N ARG A 548 34.22 15.05 -15.11
CA ARG A 548 34.62 16.24 -15.89
C ARG A 548 33.96 16.36 -17.27
N VAL A 549 33.51 15.24 -17.84
CA VAL A 549 32.85 15.22 -19.16
C VAL A 549 31.47 15.85 -18.97
N SER A 550 31.23 17.06 -19.49
CA SER A 550 29.96 17.75 -19.20
C SER A 550 28.74 16.95 -19.73
N ARG A 551 27.64 16.98 -18.98
CA ARG A 551 26.36 16.31 -19.27
C ARG A 551 25.30 17.31 -19.73
N GLU A 552 25.73 18.33 -20.46
CA GLU A 552 24.81 19.30 -21.05
C GLU A 552 24.16 18.72 -22.30
N PHE A 553 22.84 18.52 -22.21
CA PHE A 553 21.99 18.05 -23.30
C PHE A 553 20.95 19.12 -23.62
N SER A 554 20.76 19.37 -24.90
CA SER A 554 19.70 20.21 -25.45
C SER A 554 18.64 19.34 -26.10
N PHE A 555 17.37 19.72 -25.95
CA PHE A 555 16.23 18.98 -26.51
C PHE A 555 15.47 19.85 -27.50
N ALA A 556 15.01 19.27 -28.61
CA ALA A 556 14.10 19.93 -29.55
C ALA A 556 12.98 18.99 -29.95
N LYS A 557 11.77 19.52 -30.18
CA LYS A 557 10.64 18.72 -30.66
C LYS A 557 10.93 18.20 -32.07
N ALA A 558 10.66 16.93 -32.33
CA ALA A 558 10.77 16.37 -33.67
C ALA A 558 9.45 16.64 -34.43
N ASP A 559 9.39 17.74 -35.16
CA ASP A 559 8.28 18.07 -36.05
C ASP A 559 8.59 17.57 -37.49
N GLY A 560 8.71 16.25 -37.67
CA GLY A 560 9.01 15.59 -38.96
C GLY A 560 10.43 15.00 -39.08
N GLU A 561 10.77 14.48 -40.28
CA GLU A 561 12.04 13.76 -40.55
C GLU A 561 13.27 14.66 -40.71
N ALA A 562 13.09 15.97 -40.92
CA ALA A 562 14.20 16.89 -41.12
C ALA A 562 14.92 17.19 -39.79
N THR A 563 16.22 16.90 -39.74
CA THR A 563 17.11 17.36 -38.66
C THR A 563 17.14 18.89 -38.64
N PRO A 564 16.88 19.55 -37.50
CA PRO A 564 16.89 21.01 -37.42
C PRO A 564 18.33 21.52 -37.30
N PHE A 565 19.12 21.44 -38.37
CA PHE A 565 20.46 22.05 -38.39
C PHE A 565 20.33 23.59 -38.27
N GLY A 566 20.94 24.16 -37.22
CA GLY A 566 21.11 25.62 -37.05
C GLY A 566 20.08 26.37 -36.20
N LYS A 567 19.06 25.73 -35.60
CA LYS A 567 18.04 26.40 -34.77
C LYS A 567 17.81 25.79 -33.38
N PHE A 568 18.81 25.14 -32.80
CA PHE A 568 18.76 24.77 -31.38
C PHE A 568 18.93 26.04 -30.54
N THR A 569 17.83 26.64 -30.09
CA THR A 569 17.91 27.58 -28.98
C THR A 569 18.11 26.76 -27.72
N ILE A 570 19.26 26.92 -27.06
CA ILE A 570 19.53 26.30 -25.76
C ILE A 570 18.43 26.77 -24.81
N LYS A 571 17.41 25.94 -24.59
CA LYS A 571 16.45 26.12 -23.50
C LYS A 571 16.83 25.09 -22.45
N GLU A 572 17.26 25.57 -21.29
CA GLU A 572 17.66 24.74 -20.14
C GLU A 572 16.57 23.78 -19.66
N GLN A 573 15.30 23.97 -20.09
CA GLN A 573 14.18 23.12 -19.71
C GLN A 573 13.24 22.89 -20.90
N PHE A 574 13.26 21.67 -21.46
CA PHE A 574 12.24 21.22 -22.40
C PHE A 574 11.13 20.52 -21.63
N GLY A 575 9.98 21.19 -21.53
CA GLY A 575 8.75 20.62 -20.98
C GLY A 575 7.86 20.10 -22.11
N TYR A 576 7.61 18.80 -22.13
CA TYR A 576 6.65 18.20 -23.06
C TYR A 576 5.28 18.15 -22.38
N ARG A 577 4.24 18.73 -22.98
CA ARG A 577 2.89 18.73 -22.41
C ARG A 577 2.16 17.46 -22.84
N ILE A 578 1.91 16.56 -21.89
CA ILE A 578 1.13 15.35 -22.12
C ILE A 578 -0.37 15.68 -22.00
N GLY A 579 -1.13 15.52 -23.09
CA GLY A 579 -2.59 15.63 -23.10
C GLY A 579 -3.26 14.41 -22.45
N TRP A 580 -4.57 14.43 -22.29
CA TRP A 580 -5.30 13.24 -21.83
C TRP A 580 -5.35 12.17 -22.93
N GLY A 581 -5.15 10.90 -22.57
CA GLY A 581 -5.17 9.78 -23.52
C GLY A 581 -3.81 9.44 -24.11
N ASP A 582 -3.77 8.83 -25.29
CA ASP A 582 -2.53 8.42 -25.95
C ASP A 582 -1.79 9.64 -26.54
N ASN A 583 -0.53 9.82 -26.14
CA ASN A 583 0.34 10.89 -26.61
C ASN A 583 1.59 10.28 -27.24
N GLU A 584 1.79 10.59 -28.51
CA GLU A 584 2.99 10.21 -29.24
C GLU A 584 4.08 11.24 -29.01
N VAL A 585 5.20 10.82 -28.44
CA VAL A 585 6.31 11.69 -28.08
C VAL A 585 7.55 11.32 -28.85
N GLN A 586 8.08 12.29 -29.59
CA GLN A 586 9.33 12.20 -30.32
C GLN A 586 10.09 13.54 -30.21
N TYR A 587 11.39 13.47 -29.92
CA TYR A 587 12.25 14.65 -29.76
C TYR A 587 13.70 14.35 -30.12
N TRP A 588 14.41 15.38 -30.55
CA TRP A 588 15.85 15.38 -30.77
C TRP A 588 16.57 15.67 -29.45
N VAL A 589 17.67 14.97 -29.21
CA VAL A 589 18.64 15.26 -28.14
C VAL A 589 19.97 15.58 -28.77
N VAL A 590 20.55 16.72 -28.39
CA VAL A 590 21.86 17.15 -28.84
C VAL A 590 22.76 17.36 -27.63
N ASP A 591 23.90 16.69 -27.58
CA ASP A 591 24.91 17.01 -26.57
C ASP A 591 25.76 18.22 -26.96
N GLN A 592 26.54 18.74 -26.02
CA GLN A 592 27.44 19.87 -26.24
C GLN A 592 28.53 19.66 -27.30
N TRP A 593 28.84 18.41 -27.69
CA TRP A 593 29.85 18.11 -28.71
C TRP A 593 29.23 18.03 -30.12
N GLY A 594 27.90 18.14 -30.21
CA GLY A 594 27.16 18.08 -31.48
C GLY A 594 26.58 16.70 -31.77
N ASN A 595 26.69 15.73 -30.85
CA ASN A 595 26.04 14.44 -31.03
C ASN A 595 24.53 14.57 -30.96
N THR A 596 23.88 14.29 -32.09
CA THR A 596 22.45 14.46 -32.31
C THR A 596 21.79 13.09 -32.39
N PHE A 597 20.73 12.88 -31.59
CA PHE A 597 20.01 11.62 -31.48
C PHE A 597 18.51 11.89 -31.60
N LEU A 598 17.84 11.15 -32.49
CA LEU A 598 16.39 11.13 -32.56
C LEU A 598 15.86 10.12 -31.55
N THR A 599 14.97 10.52 -30.65
CA THR A 599 14.29 9.52 -29.81
C THR A 599 13.37 8.65 -30.65
N GLU A 600 13.32 7.36 -30.30
CA GLU A 600 12.32 6.48 -30.88
C GLU A 600 10.93 6.98 -30.47
N LYS A 601 9.98 6.84 -31.39
CA LYS A 601 8.58 7.21 -31.21
C LYS A 601 7.99 6.39 -30.05
N ALA A 602 7.65 7.08 -28.96
CA ALA A 602 7.10 6.47 -27.75
C ALA A 602 5.65 6.92 -27.51
N ILE A 603 4.78 6.00 -27.07
CA ILE A 603 3.38 6.31 -26.73
C ILE A 603 3.24 6.36 -25.21
N TYR A 604 2.80 7.50 -24.69
CA TYR A 604 2.52 7.72 -23.27
C TYR A 604 1.02 7.97 -23.05
N PHE A 605 0.45 7.34 -22.03
CA PHE A 605 -0.94 7.57 -21.65
C PHE A 605 -1.02 8.68 -20.59
N GLY A 606 -1.67 9.79 -20.92
CA GLY A 606 -1.85 10.92 -20.03
C GLY A 606 -3.04 10.75 -19.09
N VAL A 607 -2.79 10.75 -17.79
CA VAL A 607 -3.81 10.65 -16.74
C VAL A 607 -4.12 12.05 -16.18
N PRO A 608 -5.40 12.46 -16.05
CA PRO A 608 -5.73 13.75 -15.44
C PRO A 608 -5.37 13.71 -13.95
N SER A 609 -4.28 14.34 -13.56
CA SER A 609 -3.71 14.27 -12.20
C SER A 609 -4.69 14.74 -11.12
N GLN A 610 -5.51 15.75 -11.42
CA GLN A 610 -6.52 16.29 -10.51
C GLN A 610 -7.69 15.33 -10.27
N ILE A 611 -8.14 14.64 -11.31
CA ILE A 611 -9.26 13.68 -11.19
C ILE A 611 -8.78 12.44 -10.45
N PHE A 612 -7.59 11.92 -10.78
CA PHE A 612 -7.02 10.75 -10.12
C PHE A 612 -6.85 10.96 -8.60
N LEU A 613 -6.36 12.13 -8.18
CA LEU A 613 -6.22 12.47 -6.76
C LEU A 613 -7.57 12.59 -6.03
N ALA A 614 -8.64 13.01 -6.71
CA ALA A 614 -9.97 13.08 -6.12
C ALA A 614 -10.69 11.72 -6.10
N THR A 615 -10.56 10.91 -7.16
CA THR A 615 -11.35 9.69 -7.33
C THR A 615 -10.78 8.49 -6.58
N VAL A 616 -9.46 8.34 -6.50
CA VAL A 616 -8.85 7.16 -5.86
C VAL A 616 -9.17 7.08 -4.37
N PRO A 617 -9.04 8.17 -3.58
CA PRO A 617 -9.45 8.14 -2.17
C PRO A 617 -10.94 7.83 -2.00
N LEU A 618 -11.81 8.38 -2.86
CA LEU A 618 -13.24 8.10 -2.83
C LEU A 618 -13.56 6.63 -3.10
N ILE A 619 -12.99 6.04 -4.16
CA ILE A 619 -13.17 4.62 -4.48
C ILE A 619 -12.64 3.74 -3.35
N PHE A 620 -11.46 4.06 -2.81
CA PHE A 620 -10.87 3.31 -1.71
C PHE A 620 -11.72 3.40 -0.44
N SER A 621 -12.23 4.58 -0.09
CA SER A 621 -13.17 4.77 1.02
C SER A 621 -14.44 3.95 0.85
N VAL A 622 -15.04 3.95 -0.36
CA VAL A 622 -16.24 3.15 -0.65
C VAL A 622 -15.95 1.66 -0.53
N LEU A 623 -14.87 1.17 -1.16
CA LEU A 623 -14.47 -0.24 -1.07
C LEU A 623 -14.16 -0.67 0.37
N PHE A 624 -13.52 0.20 1.15
CA PHE A 624 -13.23 -0.04 2.55
C PHE A 624 -14.51 -0.14 3.38
N VAL A 625 -15.46 0.81 3.21
CA VAL A 625 -16.74 0.78 3.92
C VAL A 625 -17.53 -0.49 3.57
N VAL A 626 -17.62 -0.84 2.29
CA VAL A 626 -18.28 -2.07 1.83
C VAL A 626 -17.59 -3.31 2.39
N GLY A 627 -16.26 -3.35 2.37
CA GLY A 627 -15.46 -4.43 2.94
C GLY A 627 -15.65 -4.59 4.44
N CYS A 628 -15.67 -3.48 5.18
CA CYS A 628 -15.95 -3.46 6.62
C CYS A 628 -17.35 -4.00 6.91
N PHE A 629 -18.38 -3.57 6.17
CA PHE A 629 -19.74 -4.07 6.35
C PHE A 629 -19.83 -5.58 6.12
N ALA A 630 -19.24 -6.07 5.02
CA ALA A 630 -19.29 -7.49 4.66
C ALA A 630 -18.58 -8.40 5.70
N LEU A 631 -17.52 -7.89 6.34
CA LEU A 631 -16.70 -8.64 7.29
C LEU A 631 -17.04 -8.40 8.77
N ALA A 632 -17.81 -7.35 9.08
CA ALA A 632 -18.11 -6.94 10.46
C ALA A 632 -18.65 -8.06 11.37
N PRO A 633 -19.55 -8.97 10.92
CA PRO A 633 -20.05 -10.01 11.82
C PRO A 633 -19.00 -11.03 12.26
N LYS A 634 -17.91 -11.15 11.50
CA LYS A 634 -16.85 -12.16 11.74
C LYS A 634 -15.54 -11.55 12.24
N VAL A 635 -15.24 -10.31 11.88
CA VAL A 635 -13.95 -9.66 12.14
C VAL A 635 -14.13 -8.47 13.08
N ASP A 636 -13.56 -8.56 14.28
CA ASP A 636 -13.65 -7.52 15.32
C ASP A 636 -13.13 -6.16 14.84
N PHE A 637 -12.05 -6.13 14.04
CA PHE A 637 -11.53 -4.88 13.49
C PHE A 637 -12.55 -4.15 12.62
N CYS A 638 -13.21 -4.86 11.69
CA CYS A 638 -14.21 -4.27 10.78
C CYS A 638 -15.44 -3.77 11.55
N HIS A 639 -15.88 -4.55 12.55
CA HIS A 639 -16.97 -4.14 13.44
C HIS A 639 -16.62 -2.88 14.22
N SER A 640 -15.44 -2.86 14.86
CA SER A 640 -14.96 -1.69 15.61
C SER A 640 -14.75 -0.47 14.72
N ALA A 641 -14.32 -0.66 13.47
CA ALA A 641 -14.17 0.43 12.50
C ALA A 641 -15.53 1.08 12.18
N ILE A 642 -16.58 0.28 12.00
CA ILE A 642 -17.96 0.77 11.83
C ILE A 642 -18.48 1.44 13.10
N MET A 643 -18.16 0.92 14.28
CA MET A 643 -18.64 1.51 15.54
C MET A 643 -17.88 2.78 15.94
N ASN A 644 -16.70 3.04 15.38
CA ASN A 644 -15.91 4.22 15.70
C ASN A 644 -16.52 5.50 15.06
N PRO A 645 -16.95 6.51 15.86
CA PRO A 645 -17.54 7.75 15.33
C PRO A 645 -16.59 8.54 14.43
N TRP A 646 -15.30 8.57 14.77
CA TRP A 646 -14.28 9.30 14.02
C TRP A 646 -14.08 8.68 12.63
N LEU A 647 -13.94 7.34 12.55
CA LEU A 647 -13.80 6.63 11.27
C LEU A 647 -15.05 6.79 10.40
N ARG A 648 -16.25 6.73 10.97
CA ARG A 648 -17.48 6.98 10.20
C ARG A 648 -17.56 8.40 9.65
N LYS A 649 -17.29 9.41 10.48
CA LYS A 649 -17.43 10.80 10.06
C LYS A 649 -16.45 11.16 8.95
N TYR A 650 -15.18 10.83 9.13
CA TYR A 650 -14.12 11.28 8.21
C TYR A 650 -13.80 10.28 7.10
N PHE A 651 -13.80 8.97 7.39
CA PHE A 651 -13.39 7.95 6.42
C PHE A 651 -14.55 7.48 5.55
N SER A 652 -15.77 7.40 6.11
CA SER A 652 -16.98 7.06 5.36
C SER A 652 -17.74 8.30 4.84
N LEU A 653 -17.24 9.51 5.09
CA LEU A 653 -17.93 10.77 4.77
C LEU A 653 -19.38 10.83 5.30
N GLY A 654 -19.63 10.22 6.46
CA GLY A 654 -20.98 10.13 7.03
C GLY A 654 -21.94 9.15 6.33
N SER A 655 -21.46 8.33 5.40
CA SER A 655 -22.33 7.38 4.67
C SER A 655 -22.83 6.23 5.54
N VAL A 656 -22.11 5.81 6.58
CA VAL A 656 -22.48 4.63 7.39
C VAL A 656 -23.85 4.76 8.07
N PRO A 657 -24.18 5.84 8.83
CA PRO A 657 -25.52 6.03 9.38
C PRO A 657 -26.61 6.07 8.31
N LEU A 658 -26.33 6.70 7.16
CA LEU A 658 -27.26 6.75 6.02
C LEU A 658 -27.52 5.35 5.45
N LEU A 659 -26.47 4.55 5.24
CA LEU A 659 -26.57 3.18 4.75
C LEU A 659 -27.36 2.28 5.71
N LEU A 660 -27.14 2.42 7.01
CA LEU A 660 -27.89 1.66 8.01
C LEU A 660 -29.36 2.07 8.11
N SER A 661 -29.65 3.34 7.85
CA SER A 661 -31.01 3.89 7.82
C SER A 661 -31.77 3.44 6.57
N VAL A 662 -31.12 3.46 5.40
CA VAL A 662 -31.74 3.13 4.11
C VAL A 662 -31.84 1.62 3.88
N PHE A 663 -30.90 0.83 4.39
CA PHE A 663 -30.82 -0.61 4.11
C PHE A 663 -30.99 -1.48 5.38
N PRO A 664 -32.24 -1.92 5.68
CA PRO A 664 -32.51 -2.83 6.81
C PRO A 664 -31.66 -4.11 6.79
N SER A 665 -31.30 -4.59 5.60
CA SER A 665 -30.41 -5.74 5.41
C SER A 665 -29.02 -5.54 6.01
N LEU A 666 -28.45 -4.33 5.93
CA LEU A 666 -27.15 -4.02 6.55
C LEU A 666 -27.27 -3.98 8.07
N ARG A 667 -28.35 -3.39 8.59
CA ARG A 667 -28.64 -3.38 10.03
C ARG A 667 -28.75 -4.79 10.59
N ARG A 668 -29.52 -5.66 9.92
CA ARG A 668 -29.64 -7.09 10.24
C ARG A 668 -28.30 -7.81 10.16
N HIS A 669 -27.48 -7.48 9.17
CA HIS A 669 -26.16 -8.07 9.00
C HIS A 669 -25.27 -7.78 10.21
N LEU A 670 -25.24 -6.53 10.71
CA LEU A 670 -24.49 -6.18 11.93
C LEU A 670 -25.00 -6.93 13.17
N LEU A 671 -26.33 -7.09 13.30
CA LEU A 671 -26.95 -7.83 14.41
C LEU A 671 -26.72 -9.35 14.37
N ARG A 672 -26.14 -9.91 13.31
CA ARG A 672 -25.71 -11.32 13.30
C ARG A 672 -24.66 -11.59 14.36
N ARG A 673 -23.78 -10.62 14.62
CA ARG A 673 -22.78 -10.75 15.69
C ARG A 673 -23.45 -10.85 17.06
N TYR A 674 -24.43 -9.98 17.32
CA TYR A 674 -25.26 -10.01 18.51
C TYR A 674 -25.95 -11.37 18.68
N SER A 675 -26.65 -11.83 17.64
CA SER A 675 -27.38 -13.11 17.64
C SER A 675 -26.45 -14.31 17.88
N ALA A 676 -25.27 -14.31 17.24
CA ALA A 676 -24.26 -15.34 17.45
C ALA A 676 -23.70 -15.36 18.88
N SER A 677 -23.60 -14.19 19.53
CA SER A 677 -23.17 -14.08 20.92
C SER A 677 -24.23 -14.63 21.87
N ILE A 678 -25.51 -14.25 21.68
CA ILE A 678 -26.65 -14.78 22.44
C ILE A 678 -26.76 -16.30 22.31
N ASN A 679 -26.62 -16.84 21.10
CA ASN A 679 -26.71 -18.29 20.86
C ASN A 679 -25.57 -19.08 21.54
N LYS A 680 -24.44 -18.44 21.83
CA LYS A 680 -23.31 -19.04 22.57
C LYS A 680 -23.45 -18.91 24.07
N ASP A 681 -24.32 -18.03 24.56
CA ASP A 681 -24.54 -17.86 25.98
C ASP A 681 -25.16 -19.12 26.57
N LYS A 682 -24.57 -19.60 27.68
CA LYS A 682 -25.06 -20.77 28.40
C LYS A 682 -26.46 -20.52 28.98
N GLU A 683 -26.75 -19.29 29.39
CA GLU A 683 -28.04 -18.92 29.95
C GLU A 683 -29.18 -19.21 28.97
N PHE A 684 -29.03 -18.88 27.68
CA PHE A 684 -30.06 -19.08 26.67
C PHE A 684 -30.02 -20.47 26.04
N SER A 685 -28.81 -20.97 25.71
CA SER A 685 -28.65 -22.23 24.98
C SER A 685 -29.13 -23.47 25.76
N GLU A 686 -29.06 -23.46 27.10
CA GLU A 686 -29.59 -24.55 27.92
C GLU A 686 -31.12 -24.67 27.83
N TRP A 687 -31.84 -23.55 27.76
CA TRP A 687 -33.31 -23.55 27.66
C TRP A 687 -33.81 -24.07 26.31
N LYS A 688 -33.02 -23.93 25.24
CA LYS A 688 -33.34 -24.54 23.93
C LYS A 688 -33.46 -26.06 24.03
N LYS A 689 -32.71 -26.70 24.94
CA LYS A 689 -32.72 -28.16 25.13
C LYS A 689 -33.67 -28.63 26.23
N ARG A 690 -33.76 -27.88 27.34
CA ARG A 690 -34.49 -28.32 28.54
C ARG A 690 -35.97 -27.98 28.52
N PHE A 691 -36.40 -26.95 27.79
CA PHE A 691 -37.78 -26.46 27.89
C PHE A 691 -38.78 -27.42 27.24
N VAL A 692 -39.76 -27.87 28.02
CA VAL A 692 -40.89 -28.67 27.55
C VAL A 692 -42.04 -27.72 27.17
N CYS A 693 -42.53 -27.85 25.94
CA CYS A 693 -43.58 -26.98 25.42
C CYS A 693 -44.95 -27.35 26.01
N PRO A 694 -45.66 -26.43 26.70
CA PRO A 694 -46.95 -26.75 27.33
C PRO A 694 -48.02 -27.20 26.33
N ASN A 695 -48.10 -26.51 25.19
CA ASN A 695 -49.04 -26.80 24.10
C ASN A 695 -48.42 -26.39 22.76
N GLU A 696 -49.15 -26.61 21.65
CA GLU A 696 -48.68 -26.22 20.32
C GLU A 696 -48.65 -24.71 20.08
N GLU A 697 -49.52 -23.93 20.73
CA GLU A 697 -49.55 -22.45 20.63
C GLU A 697 -48.23 -21.83 21.11
N PHE A 698 -47.60 -22.40 22.13
CA PHE A 698 -46.31 -21.96 22.66
C PHE A 698 -45.10 -22.55 21.93
N GLN A 699 -45.28 -23.20 20.78
CA GLN A 699 -44.15 -23.48 19.91
C GLN A 699 -43.63 -22.15 19.32
N PRO A 700 -42.31 -21.96 19.20
CA PRO A 700 -41.71 -20.70 18.75
C PRO A 700 -42.33 -20.15 17.46
N ASP A 701 -42.61 -21.02 16.50
CA ASP A 701 -43.18 -20.61 15.20
C ASP A 701 -44.65 -20.17 15.32
N ASN A 702 -45.46 -20.86 16.11
CA ASN A 702 -46.87 -20.54 16.30
C ASN A 702 -47.05 -19.26 17.13
N PHE A 703 -46.33 -19.16 18.25
CA PHE A 703 -46.28 -17.95 19.07
C PHE A 703 -45.75 -16.77 18.25
N GLY A 704 -44.72 -17.01 17.45
CA GLY A 704 -44.13 -16.06 16.54
C GLY A 704 -45.10 -15.50 15.50
N LYS A 705 -45.92 -16.35 14.86
CA LYS A 705 -46.98 -15.92 13.93
C LYS A 705 -48.04 -15.05 14.60
N LYS A 706 -48.43 -15.40 15.83
CA LYS A 706 -49.36 -14.60 16.62
C LYS A 706 -48.78 -13.22 16.94
N LEU A 707 -47.50 -13.18 17.32
CA LEU A 707 -46.80 -11.93 17.57
C LEU A 707 -46.61 -11.09 16.30
N GLU A 708 -46.37 -11.73 15.15
CA GLU A 708 -46.27 -11.07 13.85
C GLU A 708 -47.57 -10.35 13.47
N GLY A 709 -48.73 -10.96 13.79
CA GLY A 709 -50.05 -10.36 13.55
C GLY A 709 -50.42 -9.22 14.50
N GLU A 710 -50.06 -9.33 15.79
CA GLU A 710 -50.48 -8.37 16.83
C GLU A 710 -49.43 -7.25 17.08
N GLY A 711 -48.17 -7.46 16.70
CA GLY A 711 -47.05 -6.56 16.98
C GLY A 711 -46.57 -6.59 18.44
N ARG A 712 -47.51 -6.70 19.39
CA ARG A 712 -47.25 -6.74 20.82
C ARG A 712 -48.13 -7.73 21.55
N LEU A 713 -47.55 -8.47 22.50
CA LEU A 713 -48.26 -9.48 23.28
C LEU A 713 -47.96 -9.37 24.78
N LEU A 714 -49.00 -9.61 25.59
CA LEU A 714 -48.89 -9.75 27.04
C LEU A 714 -49.01 -11.23 27.40
N LEU A 715 -47.89 -11.84 27.81
CA LEU A 715 -47.83 -13.20 28.32
C LEU A 715 -48.19 -13.23 29.81
N THR A 716 -49.39 -13.72 30.13
CA THR A 716 -49.83 -13.90 31.51
C THR A 716 -49.74 -15.35 31.97
N GLY A 717 -49.67 -15.56 33.27
CA GLY A 717 -49.81 -16.89 33.87
C GLY A 717 -49.39 -16.89 35.32
N GLN A 718 -49.72 -17.96 36.05
CA GLN A 718 -49.40 -18.09 37.46
C GLN A 718 -47.89 -18.08 37.73
N SER A 719 -47.50 -17.90 38.99
CA SER A 719 -46.09 -17.86 39.38
C SER A 719 -45.45 -19.24 39.31
N GLY A 720 -44.30 -19.37 38.63
CA GLY A 720 -43.61 -20.66 38.40
C GLY A 720 -44.05 -21.45 37.18
N ILE A 721 -44.99 -20.92 36.39
CA ILE A 721 -45.54 -21.57 35.19
C ILE A 721 -44.56 -21.65 34.01
N GLY A 722 -43.41 -20.95 34.09
CA GLY A 722 -42.34 -21.02 33.08
C GLY A 722 -42.28 -19.84 32.09
N LYS A 723 -42.88 -18.68 32.40
CA LYS A 723 -42.84 -17.46 31.54
C LYS A 723 -41.40 -17.04 31.19
N THR A 724 -40.55 -16.84 32.21
CA THR A 724 -39.12 -16.52 32.04
C THR A 724 -38.39 -17.56 31.20
N SER A 725 -38.58 -18.85 31.50
CA SER A 725 -37.97 -19.95 30.76
C SER A 725 -38.41 -19.97 29.29
N PHE A 726 -39.67 -19.61 29.03
CA PHE A 726 -40.21 -19.52 27.67
C PHE A 726 -39.57 -18.37 26.89
N PHE A 727 -39.47 -17.16 27.49
CA PHE A 727 -38.79 -16.03 26.86
C PHE A 727 -37.32 -16.31 26.58
N LYS A 728 -36.61 -16.99 27.49
CA LYS A 728 -35.23 -17.43 27.26
C LYS A 728 -35.11 -18.44 26.12
N ARG A 729 -36.05 -19.40 26.03
CA ARG A 729 -36.13 -20.33 24.89
C ARG A 729 -36.37 -19.59 23.58
N LEU A 730 -37.33 -18.66 23.54
CA LEU A 730 -37.61 -17.87 22.35
C LEU A 730 -36.37 -17.09 21.92
N THR A 731 -35.74 -16.38 22.86
CA THR A 731 -34.49 -15.64 22.64
C THR A 731 -33.42 -16.53 21.99
N ALA A 732 -33.19 -17.73 22.53
CA ALA A 732 -32.26 -18.70 21.95
C ALA A 732 -32.65 -19.15 20.53
N ASN A 733 -33.94 -19.37 20.27
CA ASN A 733 -34.41 -19.82 18.97
C ASN A 733 -34.25 -18.76 17.89
N TYR A 734 -34.69 -17.51 18.14
CA TYR A 734 -34.50 -16.40 17.19
C TYR A 734 -33.01 -16.08 16.98
N ALA A 735 -32.18 -16.21 18.02
CA ALA A 735 -30.74 -15.99 17.92
C ALA A 735 -30.02 -17.06 17.08
N SER A 736 -30.53 -18.30 17.10
CA SER A 736 -29.89 -19.42 16.40
C SER A 736 -30.04 -19.38 14.88
N GLN A 737 -31.10 -18.74 14.35
CA GLN A 737 -31.39 -18.65 12.90
C GLN A 737 -31.47 -20.01 12.15
N ASP A 738 -31.47 -21.14 12.87
CA ASP A 738 -31.47 -22.51 12.31
C ASP A 738 -32.78 -22.90 11.62
N LYS A 739 -33.87 -22.19 11.92
CA LYS A 739 -35.22 -22.41 11.35
C LYS A 739 -35.86 -21.07 10.99
N PRO A 740 -36.80 -21.04 10.03
CA PRO A 740 -37.60 -19.85 9.77
C PRO A 740 -38.48 -19.56 10.99
N ALA A 741 -37.99 -18.71 11.90
CA ALA A 741 -38.77 -18.18 13.00
C ALA A 741 -39.60 -16.99 12.48
N HIS A 742 -40.89 -16.94 12.85
CA HIS A 742 -41.77 -15.79 12.60
C HIS A 742 -41.73 -14.86 13.81
N PRO A 743 -41.73 -13.53 13.69
CA PRO A 743 -41.48 -12.78 12.47
C PRO A 743 -40.04 -12.99 11.98
N PRO A 744 -39.82 -13.08 10.66
CA PRO A 744 -38.50 -13.36 10.12
C PRO A 744 -37.56 -12.16 10.30
N HIS A 745 -36.26 -12.46 10.41
CA HIS A 745 -35.18 -11.47 10.37
C HIS A 745 -35.18 -10.42 11.49
N VAL A 746 -35.65 -10.79 12.68
CA VAL A 746 -35.57 -9.98 13.90
C VAL A 746 -34.43 -10.44 14.81
N ALA A 747 -33.85 -9.50 15.57
CA ALA A 747 -32.88 -9.82 16.62
C ALA A 747 -33.57 -9.82 18.00
N PRO A 748 -33.48 -10.92 18.78
CA PRO A 748 -34.18 -11.02 20.07
C PRO A 748 -33.42 -10.28 21.17
N ILE A 749 -34.06 -9.34 21.87
CA ILE A 749 -33.52 -8.62 23.03
C ILE A 749 -34.27 -9.09 24.27
N TYR A 750 -33.57 -9.71 25.21
CA TYR A 750 -34.15 -10.14 26.49
C TYR A 750 -33.80 -9.16 27.60
N ILE A 751 -34.82 -8.60 28.26
CA ILE A 751 -34.68 -7.64 29.36
C ILE A 751 -35.44 -8.16 30.59
N PRO A 752 -34.74 -8.60 31.64
CA PRO A 752 -35.36 -8.87 32.92
C PRO A 752 -35.71 -7.55 33.63
N LEU A 753 -37.00 -7.27 33.84
CA LEU A 753 -37.49 -6.04 34.46
C LEU A 753 -37.13 -5.93 35.94
N THR A 754 -36.62 -7.01 36.53
CA THR A 754 -36.00 -6.98 37.86
C THR A 754 -34.80 -6.04 37.93
N ASN A 755 -34.16 -5.77 36.78
CA ASN A 755 -33.02 -4.87 36.68
C ASN A 755 -33.45 -3.46 36.25
N TYR A 756 -34.76 -3.21 36.16
CA TYR A 756 -35.27 -1.91 35.70
C TYR A 756 -34.84 -0.80 36.64
N GLY A 757 -35.08 -0.93 37.96
CA GLY A 757 -34.56 -0.02 38.99
C GLY A 757 -34.87 1.47 38.78
N GLY A 758 -35.83 1.81 37.91
CA GLY A 758 -36.12 3.19 37.49
C GLY A 758 -35.21 3.75 36.38
N ASN A 759 -34.28 2.95 35.84
CA ASN A 759 -33.45 3.29 34.68
C ASN A 759 -34.30 3.50 33.42
N SER A 760 -33.72 4.06 32.35
CA SER A 760 -34.40 4.11 31.05
C SER A 760 -34.48 2.71 30.42
N LEU A 761 -35.65 2.32 29.91
CA LEU A 761 -35.81 1.07 29.15
C LEU A 761 -34.96 1.05 27.88
N GLU A 762 -34.82 2.22 27.24
CA GLU A 762 -33.92 2.39 26.10
C GLU A 762 -32.47 2.04 26.47
N GLU A 763 -31.98 2.53 27.62
CA GLU A 763 -30.64 2.20 28.09
C GLU A 763 -30.46 0.71 28.35
N LEU A 764 -31.48 0.00 28.85
CA LEU A 764 -31.42 -1.46 29.01
C LEU A 764 -31.31 -2.18 27.66
N VAL A 765 -32.04 -1.72 26.63
CA VAL A 765 -31.88 -2.22 25.26
C VAL A 765 -30.46 -1.96 24.75
N TYR A 766 -29.93 -0.74 24.96
CA TYR A 766 -28.59 -0.37 24.51
C TYR A 766 -27.51 -1.19 25.20
N ASN A 767 -27.65 -1.43 26.51
CA ASN A 767 -26.75 -2.27 27.28
C ASN A 767 -26.75 -3.72 26.78
N GLN A 768 -27.90 -4.25 26.37
CA GLN A 768 -27.98 -5.56 25.72
C GLN A 768 -27.25 -5.58 24.36
N LEU A 769 -27.51 -4.59 23.49
CA LEU A 769 -26.84 -4.45 22.19
C LEU A 769 -25.32 -4.28 22.35
N PHE A 770 -24.88 -3.57 23.37
CA PHE A 770 -23.49 -3.42 23.75
C PHE A 770 -22.88 -4.76 24.19
N SER A 771 -23.50 -5.43 25.17
CA SER A 771 -22.93 -6.62 25.83
C SER A 771 -22.75 -7.80 24.87
N TYR A 772 -23.74 -8.06 24.02
CA TYR A 772 -23.71 -9.19 23.09
C TYR A 772 -23.26 -8.81 21.68
N GLY A 773 -23.56 -7.59 21.23
CA GLY A 773 -23.28 -7.14 19.87
C GLY A 773 -22.02 -6.29 19.72
N LYS A 774 -21.42 -5.82 20.82
CA LYS A 774 -20.37 -4.78 20.82
C LYS A 774 -20.80 -3.53 20.04
N ILE A 775 -22.08 -3.15 20.10
CA ILE A 775 -22.55 -1.88 19.53
C ILE A 775 -22.19 -0.79 20.53
N THR A 776 -20.97 -0.26 20.42
CA THR A 776 -20.37 0.65 21.41
C THR A 776 -20.73 2.11 21.18
N ASP A 777 -21.32 2.41 20.04
CA ASP A 777 -21.63 3.78 19.68
C ASP A 777 -22.99 4.23 20.22
N LYS A 778 -22.97 5.37 20.92
CA LYS A 778 -24.14 5.99 21.53
C LYS A 778 -25.09 6.59 20.48
N GLU A 779 -24.62 6.91 19.28
CA GLU A 779 -25.47 7.43 18.20
C GLU A 779 -26.13 6.31 17.38
N LEU A 780 -25.46 5.17 17.21
CA LEU A 780 -26.03 4.02 16.48
C LEU A 780 -27.00 3.18 17.31
N ALA A 781 -26.77 3.00 18.61
CA ALA A 781 -27.64 2.15 19.43
C ALA A 781 -29.13 2.59 19.40
N PRO A 782 -29.47 3.89 19.55
CA PRO A 782 -30.84 4.38 19.40
C PRO A 782 -31.45 4.08 18.03
N MET A 783 -30.66 4.20 16.97
CA MET A 783 -31.10 3.95 15.59
C MET A 783 -31.60 2.50 15.40
N PHE A 784 -31.03 1.50 16.09
CA PHE A 784 -31.54 0.13 16.02
C PHE A 784 -32.93 -0.03 16.65
N LEU A 785 -33.21 0.71 17.73
CA LEU A 785 -34.50 0.70 18.40
C LEU A 785 -35.54 1.51 17.62
N GLU A 786 -35.19 2.70 17.15
CA GLU A 786 -36.08 3.61 16.43
C GLU A 786 -36.44 3.15 15.02
N GLN A 787 -35.54 2.45 14.33
CA GLN A 787 -35.78 1.99 12.96
C GLN A 787 -36.24 0.53 12.87
N GLY A 788 -36.28 -0.18 14.00
CA GLY A 788 -36.92 -1.47 14.07
C GLY A 788 -36.06 -2.71 13.77
N GLY A 789 -36.72 -3.86 13.73
CA GLY A 789 -36.09 -5.16 13.48
C GLY A 789 -35.59 -5.86 14.76
N LEU A 790 -36.05 -5.40 15.93
CA LEU A 790 -35.85 -6.06 17.20
C LEU A 790 -37.12 -6.82 17.63
N LEU A 791 -36.91 -7.88 18.41
CA LEU A 791 -37.94 -8.60 19.15
C LEU A 791 -37.61 -8.49 20.63
N ILE A 792 -38.34 -7.65 21.36
CA ILE A 792 -38.01 -7.27 22.73
C ILE A 792 -38.88 -8.07 23.70
N PHE A 793 -38.25 -8.83 24.59
CA PHE A 793 -38.88 -9.55 25.68
C PHE A 793 -38.67 -8.80 26.99
N LEU A 794 -39.74 -8.24 27.56
CA LEU A 794 -39.76 -7.59 28.86
C LEU A 794 -40.30 -8.56 29.91
N ASP A 795 -39.42 -9.18 30.69
CA ASP A 795 -39.79 -10.25 31.63
C ASP A 795 -40.01 -9.72 33.06
N GLY A 796 -41.21 -9.93 33.60
CA GLY A 796 -41.54 -9.70 35.01
C GLY A 796 -42.11 -8.32 35.32
N LEU A 797 -43.19 -7.91 34.64
CA LEU A 797 -43.83 -6.62 34.91
C LEU A 797 -44.27 -6.46 36.38
N ASN A 798 -44.64 -7.58 37.02
CA ASN A 798 -45.00 -7.63 38.44
C ASN A 798 -43.85 -7.28 39.40
N GLU A 799 -42.60 -7.28 38.91
CA GLU A 799 -41.41 -6.92 39.69
C GLU A 799 -41.22 -5.39 39.76
N VAL A 800 -41.87 -4.64 38.87
CA VAL A 800 -41.83 -3.18 38.84
C VAL A 800 -42.85 -2.64 39.83
N GLN A 801 -42.37 -2.21 41.01
CA GLN A 801 -43.24 -1.80 42.13
C GLN A 801 -43.95 -0.46 41.89
N ASN A 802 -43.24 0.52 41.35
CA ASN A 802 -43.75 1.88 41.18
C ASN A 802 -44.71 1.97 39.99
N VAL A 803 -45.88 2.61 40.21
CA VAL A 803 -46.88 2.88 39.17
C VAL A 803 -46.28 3.77 38.07
N SER A 804 -45.52 4.81 38.42
CA SER A 804 -44.93 5.71 37.43
C SER A 804 -43.94 4.99 36.51
N ASP A 805 -43.23 3.99 37.03
CA ASP A 805 -42.31 3.15 36.28
C ASP A 805 -43.04 2.18 35.34
N ARG A 806 -44.16 1.59 35.78
CA ARG A 806 -45.03 0.81 34.89
C ARG A 806 -45.66 1.68 33.79
N GLN A 807 -46.01 2.93 34.09
CA GLN A 807 -46.50 3.88 33.09
C GLN A 807 -45.42 4.21 32.05
N ARG A 808 -44.17 4.43 32.48
CA ARG A 808 -43.02 4.60 31.56
C ARG A 808 -42.81 3.37 30.69
N LEU A 809 -43.00 2.17 31.24
CA LEU A 809 -42.95 0.93 30.47
C LEU A 809 -44.07 0.85 29.44
N GLY A 810 -45.31 1.16 29.81
CA GLY A 810 -46.42 1.28 28.87
C GLY A 810 -46.11 2.27 27.75
N ALA A 811 -45.59 3.45 28.09
CA ALA A 811 -45.18 4.47 27.12
C ALA A 811 -44.06 3.99 26.18
N PHE A 812 -43.08 3.22 26.68
CA PHE A 812 -42.05 2.59 25.86
C PHE A 812 -42.64 1.60 24.85
N VAL A 813 -43.56 0.72 25.31
CA VAL A 813 -44.23 -0.24 24.42
C VAL A 813 -45.00 0.50 23.34
N GLU A 814 -45.79 1.52 23.72
CA GLU A 814 -46.56 2.35 22.78
C GLU A 814 -45.69 3.11 21.78
N LYS A 815 -44.49 3.54 22.20
CA LYS A 815 -43.56 4.28 21.34
C LYS A 815 -42.92 3.40 20.26
N TYR A 816 -42.55 2.15 20.58
CA TYR A 816 -41.66 1.36 19.70
C TYR A 816 -42.30 0.12 19.04
N TRP A 817 -43.54 -0.26 19.38
CA TRP A 817 -44.19 -1.47 18.84
C TRP A 817 -44.49 -1.42 17.33
N THR A 818 -44.51 -0.24 16.71
CA THR A 818 -44.81 -0.08 15.27
C THR A 818 -43.68 -0.56 14.37
N VAL A 819 -42.44 -0.54 14.88
CA VAL A 819 -41.22 -0.92 14.15
C VAL A 819 -40.49 -2.11 14.78
N ASN A 820 -40.88 -2.50 16.01
CA ASN A 820 -40.35 -3.66 16.73
C ASN A 820 -41.48 -4.55 17.24
N TYR A 821 -41.16 -5.81 17.50
CA TYR A 821 -42.08 -6.71 18.18
C TYR A 821 -41.80 -6.71 19.67
N ILE A 822 -42.84 -6.60 20.51
CA ILE A 822 -42.65 -6.47 21.96
C ILE A 822 -43.52 -7.48 22.71
N CYS A 823 -42.91 -8.28 23.57
CA CYS A 823 -43.57 -9.24 24.43
C CYS A 823 -43.33 -8.86 25.89
N VAL A 824 -44.39 -8.67 26.66
CA VAL A 824 -44.31 -8.37 28.09
C VAL A 824 -44.82 -9.58 28.89
N SER A 825 -44.13 -9.98 29.95
CA SER A 825 -44.63 -11.03 30.86
C SER A 825 -45.17 -10.43 32.15
N SER A 826 -46.29 -10.97 32.65
CA SER A 826 -46.87 -10.58 33.93
C SER A 826 -47.61 -11.74 34.61
N GLN A 827 -47.87 -11.63 35.92
CA GLN A 827 -48.76 -12.54 36.64
C GLN A 827 -50.22 -12.10 36.55
N GLN A 828 -50.46 -10.79 36.56
CA GLN A 828 -51.78 -10.16 36.54
C GLN A 828 -51.85 -9.09 35.43
N PRO A 829 -53.04 -8.79 34.91
CA PRO A 829 -53.21 -7.64 34.02
C PRO A 829 -53.04 -6.36 34.83
N TYR A 830 -52.17 -5.47 34.36
CA TYR A 830 -51.98 -4.13 34.91
C TYR A 830 -52.63 -3.10 33.96
N PRO A 831 -53.30 -2.05 34.47
CA PRO A 831 -53.98 -1.04 33.64
C PRO A 831 -53.06 -0.42 32.57
N GLU A 832 -51.78 -0.26 32.89
CA GLU A 832 -50.76 0.34 32.03
C GLU A 832 -50.44 -0.49 30.77
N VAL A 833 -50.84 -1.77 30.73
CA VAL A 833 -50.62 -2.70 29.61
C VAL A 833 -51.87 -3.49 29.23
N GLU A 834 -53.05 -3.06 29.70
CA GLU A 834 -54.31 -3.77 29.52
C GLU A 834 -54.79 -3.78 28.06
N ASN A 835 -54.36 -2.79 27.27
CA ASN A 835 -54.63 -2.65 25.86
C ASN A 835 -53.76 -3.57 24.95
N ILE A 836 -52.91 -4.42 25.53
CA ILE A 836 -52.06 -5.36 24.80
C ILE A 836 -52.76 -6.72 24.68
N SER A 837 -52.72 -7.33 23.49
CA SER A 837 -53.30 -8.65 23.23
C SER A 837 -52.71 -9.72 24.15
N LYS A 838 -53.59 -10.43 24.86
CA LYS A 838 -53.22 -11.33 25.97
C LYS A 838 -53.07 -12.78 25.50
N VAL A 839 -52.01 -13.43 25.97
CA VAL A 839 -51.77 -14.87 25.81
C VAL A 839 -51.49 -15.47 27.19
N GLU A 840 -52.23 -16.52 27.56
CA GLU A 840 -52.12 -17.12 28.89
C GLU A 840 -51.37 -18.47 28.86
N LEU A 841 -50.25 -18.54 29.59
CA LEU A 841 -49.51 -19.78 29.80
C LEU A 841 -50.26 -20.65 30.81
N LYS A 842 -50.81 -21.77 30.33
CA LYS A 842 -51.58 -22.72 31.13
C LYS A 842 -50.68 -23.76 31.83
N PRO A 843 -51.14 -24.37 32.94
CA PRO A 843 -50.48 -25.52 33.56
C PRO A 843 -50.29 -26.69 32.58
N PHE A 844 -49.30 -27.54 32.85
CA PHE A 844 -49.05 -28.72 32.03
C PHE A 844 -50.22 -29.70 32.08
N SER A 845 -50.52 -30.29 30.93
CA SER A 845 -51.41 -31.45 30.84
C SER A 845 -50.71 -32.70 31.40
N ARG A 846 -51.47 -33.76 31.65
CA ARG A 846 -50.93 -35.03 32.16
C ARG A 846 -49.81 -35.57 31.27
N GLU A 847 -49.98 -35.47 29.96
CA GLU A 847 -49.01 -35.92 28.96
C GLU A 847 -47.69 -35.14 29.09
N LYS A 848 -47.78 -33.83 29.33
CA LYS A 848 -46.60 -32.97 29.50
C LYS A 848 -45.91 -33.15 30.84
N VAL A 849 -46.64 -33.45 31.90
CA VAL A 849 -46.08 -33.87 33.19
C VAL A 849 -45.27 -35.16 33.02
N ARG A 850 -45.84 -36.17 32.35
CA ARG A 850 -45.14 -37.43 32.02
C ARG A 850 -43.90 -37.17 31.19
N GLU A 851 -44.02 -36.40 30.10
CA GLU A 851 -42.89 -36.02 29.23
C GLU A 851 -41.76 -35.36 30.05
N PHE A 852 -42.09 -34.42 30.94
CA PHE A 852 -41.12 -33.69 31.74
C PHE A 852 -40.35 -34.62 32.70
N ILE A 853 -41.06 -35.46 33.46
CA ILE A 853 -40.46 -36.42 34.40
C ILE A 853 -39.60 -37.43 33.63
N SER A 854 -40.16 -38.06 32.58
CA SER A 854 -39.43 -39.05 31.78
C SER A 854 -38.20 -38.45 31.11
N GLN A 855 -38.19 -37.17 30.73
CA GLN A 855 -37.01 -36.53 30.15
C GLN A 855 -35.92 -36.18 31.18
N ARG A 856 -36.29 -35.73 32.38
CA ARG A 856 -35.34 -35.11 33.33
C ARG A 856 -34.90 -36.00 34.49
N VAL A 857 -35.63 -37.08 34.80
CA VAL A 857 -35.18 -38.07 35.79
C VAL A 857 -34.11 -38.96 35.14
N GLY A 858 -32.95 -39.06 35.78
CA GLY A 858 -31.81 -39.82 35.24
C GLY A 858 -32.08 -41.33 35.17
N ASN A 859 -32.81 -41.86 36.14
CA ASN A 859 -33.22 -43.27 36.18
C ASN A 859 -34.63 -43.44 35.58
N LYS A 860 -34.70 -43.97 34.36
CA LYS A 860 -35.96 -44.19 33.63
C LYS A 860 -36.91 -45.16 34.35
N GLU A 861 -36.40 -46.17 35.04
CA GLU A 861 -37.24 -47.12 35.79
C GLU A 861 -37.88 -46.48 37.02
N VAL A 862 -37.19 -45.53 37.66
CA VAL A 862 -37.77 -44.74 38.77
C VAL A 862 -38.85 -43.80 38.22
N ALA A 863 -38.60 -43.15 37.09
CA ALA A 863 -39.57 -42.27 36.44
C ALA A 863 -40.88 -43.00 36.11
N GLU A 864 -40.82 -44.15 35.42
CA GLU A 864 -42.02 -44.90 35.05
C GLU A 864 -42.77 -45.42 36.29
N ARG A 865 -42.08 -45.99 37.29
CA ARG A 865 -42.73 -46.46 38.53
C ARG A 865 -43.48 -45.38 39.28
N VAL A 866 -42.98 -44.15 39.26
CA VAL A 866 -43.62 -42.99 39.90
C VAL A 866 -44.83 -42.55 39.08
N LEU A 867 -44.67 -42.43 37.76
CA LEU A 867 -45.76 -42.03 36.84
C LEU A 867 -46.92 -43.02 36.81
N ASP A 868 -46.67 -44.31 37.04
CA ASP A 868 -47.70 -45.35 37.14
C ASP A 868 -48.52 -45.26 38.44
N ARG A 869 -48.00 -44.58 39.46
CA ARG A 869 -48.66 -44.39 40.76
C ARG A 869 -49.35 -43.03 40.89
N PHE A 870 -49.15 -42.13 39.94
CA PHE A 870 -49.76 -40.80 39.97
C PHE A 870 -51.29 -40.87 39.88
N THR A 871 -51.93 -40.29 40.87
CA THR A 871 -53.36 -40.00 40.89
C THR A 871 -53.67 -38.69 40.17
N ASP A 872 -54.96 -38.42 39.95
CA ASP A 872 -55.42 -37.16 39.38
C ASP A 872 -55.00 -35.94 40.22
N GLN A 873 -54.91 -36.09 41.54
CA GLN A 873 -54.44 -35.04 42.45
C GLN A 873 -52.94 -34.79 42.29
N ASP A 874 -52.14 -35.83 42.09
CA ASP A 874 -50.70 -35.70 41.84
C ASP A 874 -50.42 -34.95 40.53
N TYR A 875 -51.17 -35.26 39.46
CA TYR A 875 -51.06 -34.52 38.20
C TYR A 875 -51.44 -33.05 38.34
N GLN A 876 -52.40 -32.72 39.21
CA GLN A 876 -52.76 -31.33 39.49
C GLN A 876 -51.66 -30.61 40.28
N LEU A 877 -51.12 -31.24 41.32
CA LEU A 877 -50.01 -30.69 42.13
C LEU A 877 -48.77 -30.42 41.27
N TYR A 878 -48.39 -31.39 40.42
CA TYR A 878 -47.22 -31.33 39.55
C TYR A 878 -47.51 -30.74 38.16
N SER A 879 -48.62 -30.03 37.98
CA SER A 879 -48.91 -29.33 36.72
C SER A 879 -48.06 -28.08 36.50
N ILE A 880 -47.41 -27.56 37.55
CA ILE A 880 -46.54 -26.38 37.49
C ILE A 880 -45.09 -26.82 37.29
N PRO A 881 -44.38 -26.35 36.23
CA PRO A 881 -43.04 -26.79 35.88
C PRO A 881 -41.99 -26.65 37.00
N ARG A 882 -42.09 -25.60 37.83
CA ARG A 882 -41.19 -25.42 38.97
C ARG A 882 -41.37 -26.48 40.05
N ASP A 883 -42.62 -26.82 40.38
CA ASP A 883 -42.93 -27.82 41.40
C ASP A 883 -42.46 -29.20 40.88
N LEU A 884 -42.54 -29.42 39.57
CA LEU A 884 -41.93 -30.55 38.87
C LEU A 884 -40.40 -30.58 38.94
N ASP A 885 -39.72 -29.45 38.85
CA ASP A 885 -38.26 -29.40 39.00
C ASP A 885 -37.85 -29.92 40.39
N PHE A 886 -38.54 -29.50 41.46
CA PHE A 886 -38.28 -30.04 42.80
C PHE A 886 -38.62 -31.52 42.92
N ALA A 887 -39.71 -31.97 42.29
CA ALA A 887 -40.05 -33.39 42.24
C ALA A 887 -38.94 -34.20 41.56
N VAL A 888 -38.42 -33.73 40.43
CA VAL A 888 -37.32 -34.37 39.69
C VAL A 888 -36.05 -34.41 40.55
N ASP A 889 -35.72 -33.33 41.25
CA ASP A 889 -34.55 -33.28 42.15
C ASP A 889 -34.70 -34.30 43.30
N ILE A 890 -35.90 -34.42 43.89
CA ILE A 890 -36.21 -35.44 44.90
C ILE A 890 -36.04 -36.86 44.34
N LEU A 891 -36.54 -37.14 43.14
CA LEU A 891 -36.40 -38.46 42.50
C LEU A 891 -34.94 -38.77 42.17
N ASN A 892 -34.18 -37.79 41.68
CA ASN A 892 -32.76 -37.94 41.40
C ASN A 892 -31.92 -38.11 42.67
N SER A 893 -32.39 -37.66 43.84
CA SER A 893 -31.75 -37.92 45.14
C SER A 893 -31.94 -39.36 45.64
N GLY A 894 -32.70 -40.20 44.92
CA GLY A 894 -32.91 -41.61 45.23
C GLY A 894 -34.21 -41.94 45.96
N ARG A 895 -35.06 -40.94 46.26
CA ARG A 895 -36.40 -41.18 46.80
C ARG A 895 -37.33 -41.72 45.72
N THR A 896 -38.25 -42.60 46.10
CA THR A 896 -39.22 -43.26 45.20
C THR A 896 -40.67 -42.83 45.43
N VAL A 897 -40.92 -42.00 46.43
CA VAL A 897 -42.24 -41.48 46.78
C VAL A 897 -42.21 -39.97 46.72
N LEU A 898 -43.14 -39.40 45.97
CA LEU A 898 -43.31 -37.96 45.85
C LEU A 898 -44.33 -37.43 46.87
N PRO A 899 -44.15 -36.18 47.35
CA PRO A 899 -45.06 -35.54 48.30
C PRO A 899 -46.49 -35.36 47.79
N SER A 900 -47.46 -35.39 48.71
CA SER A 900 -48.89 -35.30 48.38
C SER A 900 -49.46 -33.87 48.46
N SER A 901 -48.68 -32.93 49.00
CA SER A 901 -49.03 -31.51 49.10
C SER A 901 -47.85 -30.62 48.72
N ARG A 902 -48.15 -29.36 48.38
CA ARG A 902 -47.11 -28.39 48.05
C ARG A 902 -46.26 -28.04 49.28
N THR A 903 -46.84 -27.89 50.46
CA THR A 903 -46.06 -27.63 51.68
C THR A 903 -45.08 -28.78 51.97
N GLU A 904 -45.52 -30.03 51.84
CA GLU A 904 -44.66 -31.20 52.04
C GLU A 904 -43.51 -31.26 51.01
N LEU A 905 -43.79 -30.88 49.75
CA LEU A 905 -42.77 -30.78 48.70
C LEU A 905 -41.65 -29.80 49.07
N TYR A 906 -42.02 -28.59 49.50
CA TYR A 906 -41.04 -27.58 49.90
C TYR A 906 -40.32 -27.99 51.19
N LYS A 907 -41.03 -28.57 52.16
CA LYS A 907 -40.44 -29.07 53.41
C LYS A 907 -39.37 -30.13 53.16
N ILE A 908 -39.64 -31.09 52.29
CA ILE A 908 -38.64 -32.10 51.91
C ILE A 908 -37.47 -31.47 51.16
N THR A 909 -37.75 -30.54 50.26
CA THR A 909 -36.72 -29.83 49.48
C THR A 909 -35.75 -29.05 50.38
N PHE A 910 -36.25 -28.40 51.44
CA PHE A 910 -35.41 -27.68 52.42
C PHE A 910 -34.86 -28.56 53.55
N SER A 911 -35.40 -29.76 53.76
CA SER A 911 -34.99 -30.62 54.89
C SER A 911 -33.50 -30.99 54.85
N SER A 912 -32.92 -31.17 53.66
CA SER A 912 -31.50 -31.50 53.49
C SER A 912 -30.57 -30.36 53.90
N ILE A 913 -30.90 -29.12 53.53
CA ILE A 913 -30.09 -27.94 53.88
C ILE A 913 -30.22 -27.60 55.37
N PHE A 914 -31.42 -27.71 55.94
CA PHE A 914 -31.63 -27.48 57.36
C PHE A 914 -30.98 -28.56 58.24
N ALA A 915 -30.99 -29.82 57.81
CA ALA A 915 -30.25 -30.89 58.48
C ALA A 915 -28.74 -30.61 58.46
N LYS A 916 -28.18 -30.22 57.30
CA LYS A 916 -26.77 -29.83 57.16
C LYS A 916 -26.38 -28.69 58.12
N TRP A 917 -27.19 -27.65 58.22
CA TRP A 917 -26.91 -26.52 59.13
C TRP A 917 -27.01 -26.92 60.60
N LYS A 918 -27.96 -27.78 60.95
CA LYS A 918 -28.08 -28.32 62.31
C LYS A 918 -26.86 -29.17 62.69
N GLU A 919 -26.35 -30.00 61.77
CA GLU A 919 -25.14 -30.81 61.97
C GLU A 919 -23.87 -29.94 62.08
N ASN A 920 -23.81 -28.83 61.32
CA ASN A 920 -22.70 -27.88 61.35
C ASN A 920 -22.75 -26.88 62.51
N GLY A 921 -23.74 -26.96 63.40
CA GLY A 921 -23.89 -26.08 64.57
C GLY A 921 -24.48 -24.70 64.27
N THR A 922 -25.02 -24.47 63.07
CA THR A 922 -25.61 -23.20 62.63
C THR A 922 -27.15 -23.26 62.59
N ALA A 923 -27.77 -23.90 63.58
CA ALA A 923 -29.23 -24.11 63.59
C ALA A 923 -30.06 -22.79 63.61
N GLU A 924 -29.52 -21.72 64.19
CA GLU A 924 -30.15 -20.38 64.21
C GLU A 924 -30.30 -19.78 62.79
N ALA A 925 -29.47 -20.22 61.83
CA ALA A 925 -29.55 -19.77 60.45
C ALA A 925 -30.90 -20.08 59.79
N GLN A 926 -31.58 -21.16 60.22
CA GLN A 926 -32.91 -21.50 59.70
C GLN A 926 -33.95 -20.44 60.11
N ASP A 927 -34.01 -20.09 61.40
CA ASP A 927 -35.00 -19.11 61.88
C ASP A 927 -34.71 -17.73 61.29
N ASN A 928 -33.44 -17.33 61.20
CA ASN A 928 -33.01 -16.07 60.56
C ASN A 928 -33.37 -16.02 59.07
N LEU A 929 -33.21 -17.12 58.33
CA LEU A 929 -33.61 -17.20 56.92
C LEU A 929 -35.12 -17.03 56.76
N CYS A 930 -35.91 -17.73 57.58
CA CYS A 930 -37.36 -17.68 57.53
C CYS A 930 -37.89 -16.29 57.95
N GLU A 931 -37.30 -15.68 58.98
CA GLU A 931 -37.59 -14.30 59.38
C GLU A 931 -37.25 -13.31 58.26
N ARG A 932 -36.08 -13.47 57.62
CA ARG A 932 -35.70 -12.61 56.50
C ARG A 932 -36.68 -12.74 55.34
N ALA A 933 -37.09 -13.96 54.99
CA ALA A 933 -38.10 -14.17 53.95
C ALA A 933 -39.45 -13.51 54.31
N TYR A 934 -39.87 -13.57 55.58
CA TYR A 934 -41.07 -12.89 56.07
C TYR A 934 -40.94 -11.36 55.96
N THR A 935 -39.86 -10.78 56.47
CA THR A 935 -39.62 -9.33 56.40
C THR A 935 -39.60 -8.83 54.96
N MET A 936 -39.01 -9.59 54.03
CA MET A 936 -39.04 -9.28 52.59
C MET A 936 -40.46 -9.19 52.03
N ILE A 937 -41.37 -10.10 52.42
CA ILE A 937 -42.79 -10.04 51.96
C ILE A 937 -43.50 -8.83 52.58
N VAL A 938 -43.31 -8.59 53.88
CA VAL A 938 -43.97 -7.48 54.60
C VAL A 938 -43.47 -6.12 54.12
N GLN A 939 -42.18 -5.98 53.85
CA GLN A 939 -41.55 -4.73 53.41
C GLN A 939 -41.59 -4.55 51.89
N ARG A 940 -42.00 -5.59 51.14
CA ARG A 940 -41.94 -5.68 49.68
C ARG A 940 -40.52 -5.57 49.11
N ASP A 941 -39.53 -6.01 49.90
CA ASP A 941 -38.15 -6.09 49.45
C ASP A 941 -37.94 -7.32 48.55
N SER A 942 -37.36 -7.09 47.38
CA SER A 942 -36.97 -8.17 46.46
C SER A 942 -35.59 -8.76 46.77
N ALA A 943 -34.74 -8.00 47.47
CA ALA A 943 -33.38 -8.38 47.81
C ALA A 943 -33.35 -9.17 49.12
N PHE A 944 -32.81 -10.39 49.06
CA PHE A 944 -32.52 -11.20 50.22
C PHE A 944 -31.41 -10.55 51.04
N ASP A 945 -30.28 -10.26 50.41
CA ASP A 945 -29.15 -9.60 51.07
C ASP A 945 -28.23 -8.88 50.09
N SER A 946 -27.41 -7.94 50.58
CA SER A 946 -26.30 -7.36 49.82
C SER A 946 -25.23 -8.42 49.57
N VAL A 947 -24.55 -8.35 48.43
CA VAL A 947 -23.40 -9.24 48.15
C VAL A 947 -22.27 -9.06 49.17
N ASP A 948 -22.19 -7.88 49.76
CA ASP A 948 -21.13 -7.48 50.68
C ASP A 948 -21.51 -7.66 52.16
N ASP A 949 -22.73 -8.13 52.46
CA ASP A 949 -23.16 -8.37 53.84
C ASP A 949 -22.53 -9.68 54.38
N PRO A 950 -21.72 -9.62 55.45
CA PRO A 950 -21.09 -10.79 56.02
C PRO A 950 -22.06 -11.69 56.81
N HIS A 951 -23.24 -11.21 57.21
CA HIS A 951 -24.14 -11.88 58.15
C HIS A 951 -24.70 -13.21 57.62
N PHE A 952 -24.89 -13.32 56.29
CA PHE A 952 -25.42 -14.53 55.65
C PHE A 952 -24.43 -15.21 54.69
N LYS A 953 -23.13 -14.95 54.77
CA LYS A 953 -22.16 -15.41 53.75
C LYS A 953 -22.14 -16.94 53.54
N GLU A 954 -22.13 -17.71 54.61
CA GLU A 954 -22.13 -19.19 54.55
C GLU A 954 -23.49 -19.75 54.13
N VAL A 955 -24.57 -19.21 54.69
CA VAL A 955 -25.97 -19.53 54.34
C VAL A 955 -26.23 -19.27 52.85
N THR A 956 -25.75 -18.15 52.34
CA THR A 956 -25.91 -17.73 50.95
C THR A 956 -25.18 -18.68 50.01
N ALA A 957 -23.98 -19.15 50.37
CA ALA A 957 -23.23 -20.10 49.56
C ALA A 957 -24.01 -21.42 49.37
N ASP A 958 -24.55 -21.98 50.46
CA ASP A 958 -25.36 -23.20 50.42
C ASP A 958 -26.67 -23.00 49.62
N LEU A 959 -27.34 -21.88 49.83
CA LEU A 959 -28.57 -21.55 49.08
C LEU A 959 -28.30 -21.29 47.59
N LEU A 960 -27.13 -20.78 47.20
CA LEU A 960 -26.71 -20.64 45.81
C LEU A 960 -26.38 -22.00 45.18
N GLU A 961 -25.68 -22.87 45.92
CA GLU A 961 -25.35 -24.23 45.49
C GLU A 961 -26.63 -25.03 45.18
N GLN A 962 -27.61 -24.95 46.07
CA GLN A 962 -28.93 -25.56 45.90
C GLN A 962 -29.86 -24.77 44.97
N LYS A 963 -29.39 -23.65 44.41
CA LYS A 963 -30.13 -22.79 43.48
C LYS A 963 -31.46 -22.28 44.06
N PHE A 964 -31.53 -22.03 45.37
CA PHE A 964 -32.64 -21.32 46.01
C PHE A 964 -32.47 -19.81 45.96
N LEU A 965 -31.21 -19.33 45.92
CA LEU A 965 -30.86 -17.95 45.63
C LEU A 965 -30.29 -17.80 44.22
N VAL A 966 -30.40 -16.59 43.67
CA VAL A 966 -29.75 -16.16 42.44
C VAL A 966 -29.06 -14.83 42.71
N ARG A 967 -27.81 -14.70 42.27
CA ARG A 967 -27.06 -13.44 42.36
C ARG A 967 -27.58 -12.44 41.32
N ARG A 968 -27.87 -11.22 41.75
CA ARG A 968 -28.17 -10.05 40.91
C ARG A 968 -27.17 -8.93 41.24
N GLU A 969 -27.15 -7.86 40.45
CA GLU A 969 -26.19 -6.77 40.63
C GLU A 969 -26.28 -6.19 42.07
N GLY A 970 -25.23 -6.39 42.86
CA GLY A 970 -25.13 -5.92 44.25
C GLY A 970 -25.97 -6.68 45.29
N SER A 971 -26.80 -7.66 44.92
CA SER A 971 -27.65 -8.39 45.88
C SER A 971 -27.91 -9.85 45.52
N TYR A 972 -28.36 -10.64 46.48
CA TYR A 972 -28.94 -11.96 46.27
C TYR A 972 -30.46 -11.88 46.31
N ASN A 973 -31.14 -12.60 45.44
CA ASN A 973 -32.60 -12.70 45.45
C ASN A 973 -33.02 -14.17 45.54
N PHE A 974 -34.16 -14.46 46.16
CA PHE A 974 -34.78 -15.77 46.02
C PHE A 974 -35.04 -16.05 44.54
N ARG A 975 -34.67 -17.26 44.11
CA ARG A 975 -34.92 -17.72 42.73
C ARG A 975 -36.41 -17.65 42.39
N HIS A 976 -37.27 -17.75 43.39
CA HIS A 976 -38.71 -17.74 43.21
C HIS A 976 -39.48 -17.23 44.43
N ASP A 977 -40.54 -16.45 44.20
CA ASP A 977 -41.51 -16.02 45.21
C ASP A 977 -42.10 -17.12 46.10
N LEU A 978 -42.47 -18.29 45.56
CA LEU A 978 -42.95 -19.40 46.39
C LEU A 978 -41.90 -19.95 47.36
N ILE A 979 -40.60 -19.90 47.03
CA ILE A 979 -39.55 -20.26 47.99
C ILE A 979 -39.57 -19.27 49.16
N ARG A 980 -39.57 -17.97 48.83
CA ARG A 980 -39.69 -16.90 49.81
C ARG A 980 -40.97 -17.04 50.64
N SER A 981 -42.09 -17.35 50.00
CA SER A 981 -43.41 -17.49 50.65
C SER A 981 -43.48 -18.69 51.59
N TYR A 982 -42.90 -19.83 51.19
CA TYR A 982 -42.79 -21.00 52.05
C TYR A 982 -41.94 -20.70 53.29
N LEU A 983 -40.74 -20.15 53.11
CA LEU A 983 -39.84 -19.80 54.22
C LEU A 983 -40.48 -18.75 55.15
N ALA A 984 -41.13 -17.74 54.58
CA ALA A 984 -41.88 -16.76 55.34
C ALA A 984 -43.04 -17.38 56.12
N ALA A 985 -43.73 -18.38 55.54
CA ALA A 985 -44.83 -19.08 56.20
C ALA A 985 -44.35 -19.87 57.42
N GLU A 986 -43.19 -20.54 57.33
CA GLU A 986 -42.56 -21.26 58.46
C GLU A 986 -42.23 -20.33 59.64
N TYR A 987 -41.88 -19.07 59.37
CA TYR A 987 -41.72 -18.06 60.43
C TYR A 987 -43.06 -17.52 60.94
N PHE A 988 -43.97 -17.22 60.01
CA PHE A 988 -45.23 -16.52 60.27
C PHE A 988 -46.25 -17.38 61.02
N TYR A 989 -46.54 -18.60 60.57
CA TYR A 989 -47.66 -19.38 61.11
C TYR A 989 -47.55 -19.68 62.62
N PRO A 990 -46.39 -20.00 63.24
CA PRO A 990 -46.36 -20.23 64.68
C PRO A 990 -46.45 -18.93 65.50
N ARG A 991 -46.32 -17.77 64.83
CA ARG A 991 -46.20 -16.44 65.46
C ARG A 991 -47.27 -15.45 64.96
N TRP A 992 -48.26 -15.90 64.19
CA TRP A 992 -49.12 -15.02 63.39
C TRP A 992 -49.86 -13.99 64.25
N ASN A 993 -50.32 -14.39 65.44
CA ASN A 993 -51.04 -13.50 66.36
C ASN A 993 -50.15 -12.36 66.86
N ASN A 994 -48.94 -12.68 67.33
CA ASN A 994 -47.96 -11.70 67.82
C ASN A 994 -47.49 -10.77 66.69
N LEU A 995 -47.22 -11.32 65.50
CA LEU A 995 -46.79 -10.55 64.34
C LEU A 995 -47.89 -9.58 63.86
N PHE A 996 -49.15 -9.99 63.95
CA PHE A 996 -50.32 -9.15 63.64
C PHE A 996 -50.52 -8.01 64.63
N GLU A 997 -50.15 -8.18 65.90
CA GLU A 997 -50.12 -7.10 66.90
C GLU A 997 -48.97 -6.13 66.64
N GLY A 998 -47.77 -6.65 66.33
CA GLY A 998 -46.57 -5.86 66.07
C GLY A 998 -46.57 -5.06 64.76
N MET A 999 -47.45 -5.37 63.81
CA MET A 999 -47.46 -4.73 62.48
C MET A 999 -47.95 -3.27 62.44
N GLY A 1000 -48.39 -2.68 63.55
CA GLY A 1000 -48.71 -1.25 63.63
C GLY A 1000 -49.77 -0.76 62.64
N GLY A 1001 -50.68 -1.65 62.20
CA GLY A 1001 -51.74 -1.31 61.24
C GLY A 1001 -51.34 -1.35 59.76
N ARG A 1002 -50.14 -1.85 59.41
CA ARG A 1002 -49.79 -2.10 57.99
C ARG A 1002 -50.82 -3.03 57.36
N PRO A 1003 -51.35 -2.70 56.17
CA PRO A 1003 -52.42 -3.48 55.60
C PRO A 1003 -51.89 -4.68 54.81
N ILE A 1004 -52.68 -5.75 54.77
CA ILE A 1004 -52.32 -6.98 54.06
C ILE A 1004 -52.71 -6.87 52.59
N ASP A 1005 -51.76 -7.14 51.70
CA ASP A 1005 -51.95 -7.08 50.25
C ASP A 1005 -51.76 -8.44 49.57
N SER A 1006 -51.88 -8.45 48.24
CA SER A 1006 -51.82 -9.69 47.45
C SER A 1006 -50.48 -10.42 47.47
N ASN A 1007 -49.38 -9.78 47.88
CA ASN A 1007 -48.08 -10.45 48.00
C ASN A 1007 -48.04 -11.47 49.14
N TRP A 1008 -48.98 -11.38 50.09
CA TRP A 1008 -49.10 -12.29 51.22
C TRP A 1008 -49.81 -13.59 50.86
N LEU A 1009 -50.52 -13.65 49.73
CA LEU A 1009 -51.43 -14.75 49.39
C LEU A 1009 -50.76 -16.12 49.51
N GLU A 1010 -49.60 -16.29 48.87
CA GLU A 1010 -48.91 -17.59 48.84
C GLU A 1010 -48.33 -17.97 50.21
N MET A 1011 -47.80 -17.00 50.97
CA MET A 1011 -47.37 -17.23 52.35
C MET A 1011 -48.55 -17.69 53.21
N LEU A 1012 -49.69 -17.01 53.10
CA LEU A 1012 -50.90 -17.36 53.84
C LEU A 1012 -51.43 -18.74 53.47
N LYS A 1013 -51.38 -19.14 52.18
CA LYS A 1013 -51.73 -20.50 51.75
C LYS A 1013 -50.87 -21.53 52.47
N PHE A 1014 -49.54 -21.40 52.42
CA PHE A 1014 -48.61 -22.28 53.13
C PHE A 1014 -48.89 -22.30 54.65
N SER A 1015 -49.12 -21.15 55.27
CA SER A 1015 -49.45 -21.07 56.70
C SER A 1015 -50.77 -21.79 57.04
N CYS A 1016 -51.78 -21.69 56.18
CA CYS A 1016 -53.07 -22.36 56.38
C CYS A 1016 -52.98 -23.89 56.21
N GLU A 1017 -52.07 -24.41 55.38
CA GLU A 1017 -51.81 -25.85 55.29
C GLU A 1017 -51.26 -26.38 56.63
N ASN A 1018 -50.33 -25.64 57.24
CA ASN A 1018 -49.67 -25.98 58.50
C ASN A 1018 -50.58 -25.92 59.75
N ILE A 1019 -51.73 -25.24 59.70
CA ILE A 1019 -52.67 -25.16 60.83
C ILE A 1019 -53.69 -26.30 60.73
N GLU A 1020 -53.65 -27.24 61.68
CA GLU A 1020 -54.60 -28.35 61.75
C GLU A 1020 -55.92 -27.96 62.43
N ASP A 1021 -55.87 -27.09 63.44
CA ASP A 1021 -57.07 -26.66 64.17
C ASP A 1021 -57.95 -25.72 63.33
N SER A 1022 -59.20 -26.15 63.10
CA SER A 1022 -60.18 -25.37 62.36
C SER A 1022 -60.54 -24.05 63.05
N VAL A 1023 -60.44 -23.95 64.38
CA VAL A 1023 -60.77 -22.73 65.13
C VAL A 1023 -59.65 -21.70 65.01
N GLU A 1024 -58.40 -22.12 65.15
CA GLU A 1024 -57.23 -21.28 64.88
C GLU A 1024 -57.21 -20.79 63.43
N LEU A 1025 -57.47 -21.68 62.45
CA LEU A 1025 -57.52 -21.32 61.04
C LEU A 1025 -58.60 -20.25 60.75
N LYS A 1026 -59.80 -20.42 61.31
CA LYS A 1026 -60.88 -19.40 61.22
C LYS A 1026 -60.41 -18.06 61.78
N SER A 1027 -59.68 -18.08 62.90
CA SER A 1027 -59.18 -16.88 63.58
C SER A 1027 -58.13 -16.15 62.72
N LEU A 1028 -57.20 -16.89 62.10
CA LEU A 1028 -56.23 -16.33 61.16
C LEU A 1028 -56.93 -15.68 59.96
N ILE A 1029 -57.87 -16.38 59.31
CA ILE A 1029 -58.58 -15.86 58.13
C ILE A 1029 -59.37 -14.59 58.47
N TYR A 1030 -60.01 -14.52 59.63
CA TYR A 1030 -60.71 -13.30 60.07
C TYR A 1030 -59.76 -12.15 60.40
N ALA A 1031 -58.59 -12.46 60.96
CA ALA A 1031 -57.58 -11.45 61.22
C ALA A 1031 -56.98 -10.90 59.91
N VAL A 1032 -56.86 -11.72 58.87
CA VAL A 1032 -56.50 -11.28 57.51
C VAL A 1032 -57.64 -10.44 56.91
N LEU A 1033 -58.89 -10.90 57.00
CA LEU A 1033 -60.08 -10.19 56.50
C LEU A 1033 -60.18 -8.76 57.06
N LYS A 1034 -59.90 -8.59 58.35
CA LYS A 1034 -59.96 -7.28 59.02
C LYS A 1034 -58.86 -6.31 58.56
N ARG A 1035 -57.71 -6.82 58.11
CA ARG A 1035 -56.50 -6.02 57.81
C ARG A 1035 -56.19 -5.90 56.32
N SER A 1036 -56.88 -6.64 55.45
CA SER A 1036 -56.59 -6.61 54.02
C SER A 1036 -57.14 -5.36 53.33
N VAL A 1037 -56.33 -4.73 52.47
CA VAL A 1037 -56.80 -3.63 51.58
C VAL A 1037 -57.78 -4.16 50.54
N ARG A 1038 -57.57 -5.40 50.10
CA ARG A 1038 -58.18 -6.01 48.93
C ARG A 1038 -59.06 -7.18 49.38
N LYS A 1039 -60.38 -6.97 49.39
CA LYS A 1039 -61.35 -8.00 49.84
C LYS A 1039 -61.25 -9.27 48.99
N ASP A 1040 -60.88 -9.13 47.72
CA ASP A 1040 -60.67 -10.26 46.80
C ASP A 1040 -59.52 -11.18 47.23
N LEU A 1041 -58.46 -10.66 47.86
CA LEU A 1041 -57.38 -11.49 48.42
C LEU A 1041 -57.91 -12.58 49.37
N VAL A 1042 -58.80 -12.16 50.27
CA VAL A 1042 -59.30 -13.02 51.34
C VAL A 1042 -60.33 -13.99 50.82
N LYS A 1043 -61.12 -13.57 49.83
CA LYS A 1043 -62.00 -14.45 49.07
C LYS A 1043 -61.19 -15.52 48.34
N ASP A 1044 -60.15 -15.13 47.61
CA ASP A 1044 -59.29 -16.05 46.88
C ASP A 1044 -58.60 -17.06 47.82
N LEU A 1045 -58.12 -16.60 48.97
CA LEU A 1045 -57.55 -17.47 49.99
C LEU A 1045 -58.58 -18.46 50.55
N PHE A 1046 -59.79 -18.01 50.86
CA PHE A 1046 -60.86 -18.86 51.39
C PHE A 1046 -61.37 -19.88 50.36
N GLU A 1047 -61.61 -19.46 49.11
CA GLU A 1047 -62.03 -20.36 48.03
C GLU A 1047 -60.96 -21.42 47.74
N TRP A 1048 -59.68 -21.02 47.76
CA TRP A 1048 -58.58 -21.95 47.68
C TRP A 1048 -58.59 -22.96 48.84
N LEU A 1049 -58.78 -22.49 50.07
CA LEU A 1049 -58.86 -23.33 51.28
C LEU A 1049 -60.02 -24.32 51.21
N LYS A 1050 -61.19 -23.86 50.77
CA LYS A 1050 -62.38 -24.69 50.58
C LYS A 1050 -62.17 -25.76 49.50
N ALA A 1051 -61.49 -25.42 48.41
CA ALA A 1051 -61.19 -26.34 47.33
C ALA A 1051 -60.17 -27.43 47.73
N ASN A 1052 -59.13 -27.07 48.50
CA ASN A 1052 -58.02 -27.98 48.82
C ASN A 1052 -58.18 -28.68 50.18
N HIS A 1053 -58.87 -28.05 51.13
CA HIS A 1053 -59.09 -28.54 52.50
C HIS A 1053 -60.54 -28.36 52.96
N PRO A 1054 -61.54 -28.93 52.25
CA PRO A 1054 -62.95 -28.70 52.55
C PRO A 1054 -63.35 -29.07 53.99
N SER A 1055 -62.70 -30.09 54.57
CA SER A 1055 -62.92 -30.49 55.96
C SER A 1055 -62.57 -29.39 56.97
N LYS A 1056 -61.55 -28.56 56.69
CA LYS A 1056 -61.11 -27.47 57.58
C LYS A 1056 -62.04 -26.25 57.55
N CYS A 1057 -62.88 -26.11 56.51
CA CYS A 1057 -63.75 -24.95 56.32
C CYS A 1057 -65.23 -25.23 56.65
N LYS A 1058 -65.67 -26.50 56.55
CA LYS A 1058 -67.09 -26.89 56.59
C LYS A 1058 -67.87 -26.36 57.79
N THR A 1059 -67.23 -26.21 58.95
CA THR A 1059 -67.89 -25.79 60.21
C THR A 1059 -68.10 -24.29 60.32
N TRP A 1060 -67.43 -23.46 59.51
CA TRP A 1060 -67.48 -21.99 59.60
C TRP A 1060 -67.60 -21.27 58.25
N GLU A 1061 -67.83 -22.00 57.15
CA GLU A 1061 -68.02 -21.45 55.82
C GLU A 1061 -69.16 -20.42 55.75
N ARG A 1062 -70.32 -20.73 56.35
CA ARG A 1062 -71.46 -19.81 56.41
C ARG A 1062 -71.11 -18.51 57.14
N ASP A 1063 -70.37 -18.62 58.24
CA ASP A 1063 -69.94 -17.46 59.03
C ASP A 1063 -68.94 -16.59 58.24
N PHE A 1064 -68.06 -17.23 57.45
CA PHE A 1064 -67.14 -16.51 56.58
C PHE A 1064 -67.89 -15.64 55.57
N TYR A 1065 -68.82 -16.22 54.79
CA TYR A 1065 -69.55 -15.44 53.78
C TYR A 1065 -70.44 -14.36 54.41
N ALA A 1066 -71.00 -14.60 55.61
CA ALA A 1066 -71.74 -13.58 56.35
C ALA A 1066 -70.84 -12.37 56.70
N LYS A 1067 -69.66 -12.62 57.30
CA LYS A 1067 -68.70 -11.56 57.63
C LYS A 1067 -68.09 -10.88 56.41
N TYR A 1068 -67.82 -11.65 55.36
CA TYR A 1068 -67.32 -11.13 54.09
C TYR A 1068 -68.33 -10.16 53.47
N GLY A 1069 -69.61 -10.56 53.43
CA GLY A 1069 -70.70 -9.72 52.91
C GLY A 1069 -70.98 -8.48 53.76
N GLU A 1070 -70.93 -8.59 55.10
CA GLU A 1070 -71.04 -7.42 56.01
C GLU A 1070 -69.98 -6.36 55.73
N LEU A 1071 -68.76 -6.80 55.38
CA LEU A 1071 -67.69 -5.92 55.01
C LEU A 1071 -67.83 -5.43 53.58
N ASP A 1072 -68.38 -6.19 52.63
CA ASP A 1072 -68.58 -5.76 51.24
C ASP A 1072 -69.64 -4.64 51.10
N PHE A 1073 -70.64 -4.63 52.00
CA PHE A 1073 -71.65 -3.57 52.10
C PHE A 1073 -71.20 -2.29 52.82
N ARG A 1074 -70.06 -2.32 53.53
CA ARG A 1074 -69.42 -1.15 54.16
C ARG A 1074 -68.27 -0.63 53.29
#